data_AF-A0A4Q9KEM8-F1
#
_entry.id   AF-A0A4Q9KEM8-F1
#
_cell.length_a   1.000
_cell.length_b   1.000
_cell.length_c   1.000
_cell.angle_alpha   90.00
_cell.angle_beta   90.00
_cell.angle_gamma   90.00
#
_symmetry.space_group_name_H-M   'P 1'
#
loop_
_entity.id
_entity.type
_entity.pdbx_description
1 polymer ?
#
loop_
_entity_poly.entity_id
_entity_poly.type
_entity_poly.pdbx_seq_one_letter_code
_entity_poly.pdbx_strand_id
1 'polypeptide(L)'
;MSEVDEEGHRVVVWSQVFPWAAVADEERSDWWDEPVGDGSDADREARLSVIAQLAHSLTRVRLAALFPGLDPQANLLWMGLPIRARNVFNRERMHTWRDLGDKTLDDVLDWRNMGVGTVDALLEFLAAESLAAALREPGLGFEDANEWDASDPEVVGGTAIQVPTKVSAPWSEAVHRAVEPLARWNALVGHPNAPLLRVSAPVGGPDVVAGVAGRGLLTAAQLLGDDAVDIADLLEDQLGLLEPREMVILKERMLADDPVTLDQLGQRFDVTRERIRQIETRLRSKLLDFVQQDQALRTLFAVLDSLVGEVTALEDVLQVMPALGRTLATVNQPVWRLLDRLGDSFEVRGGWCVRRTYEEAVGRTKVRLEEAADGNGLVPLTGLRFVQTIDPARQARLDEEWIAACGYPIAAGHVLVRARSLGDWGVAVLALEGEPLEAEAILARIGVERSLGSLRNALALEPRVIRVDRDVFALADWGLEEYGGIRQMIKDQVDAGGGHVLLTDLLEHAERYAVARSSVIAYASAHPFVCTSGVVQYMPRAAAGNGREPARTKRLFRGDAEWRLRITVTNDHLRGSGFPIPSAAASLVGLQPGQTQLLSATFGEQAVRWTGLQPSLGSIRARLLEMGVGLGEDVFLVLQDDRVFDIRRAERPTGRPLLDAARLTGSRLQRDSSDHEITFHLAQAVQAEGALGMEALRGVYFQRGDEDVAALLLDAQEHQERDTCEPTDGSQKELSLAVTALNGE
;
A
#
# COMPACT_ATOMS: atom_id res chain seq x y z
N MET A 1 44.17 6.08 -70.28
CA MET A 1 45.47 5.41 -70.13
C MET A 1 45.36 4.59 -68.86
N SER A 2 45.27 3.27 -68.96
CA SER A 2 45.17 2.37 -67.81
C SER A 2 46.54 2.25 -67.15
N GLU A 3 46.67 2.71 -65.90
CA GLU A 3 47.84 2.43 -65.08
C GLU A 3 47.85 0.95 -64.72
N VAL A 4 49.01 0.32 -64.94
CA VAL A 4 49.29 -1.08 -64.66
C VAL A 4 50.35 -1.08 -63.57
N ASP A 5 50.18 -1.90 -62.54
CA ASP A 5 51.16 -2.03 -61.45
C ASP A 5 52.44 -2.74 -61.92
N GLU A 6 53.48 -2.78 -61.07
CA GLU A 6 54.78 -3.39 -61.38
C GLU A 6 54.71 -4.90 -61.70
N GLU A 7 53.57 -5.56 -61.45
CA GLU A 7 53.32 -7.00 -61.67
C GLU A 7 52.41 -7.30 -62.87
N GLY A 8 51.91 -6.27 -63.58
CA GLY A 8 51.10 -6.43 -64.78
C GLY A 8 49.59 -6.53 -64.55
N HIS A 9 49.11 -6.25 -63.34
CA HIS A 9 47.67 -6.24 -63.02
C HIS A 9 47.06 -4.86 -63.28
N ARG A 10 45.83 -4.83 -63.79
CA ARG A 10 45.06 -3.58 -63.97
C ARG A 10 44.70 -3.03 -62.59
N VAL A 11 45.08 -1.79 -62.31
CA VAL A 11 44.67 -1.07 -61.11
C VAL A 11 43.17 -0.76 -61.20
N VAL A 12 42.38 -1.35 -60.30
CA VAL A 12 40.93 -1.09 -60.17
C VAL A 12 40.74 0.02 -59.13
N VAL A 13 40.07 1.11 -59.54
CA VAL A 13 39.72 2.23 -58.66
C VAL A 13 38.25 2.15 -58.23
N TRP A 14 37.89 2.78 -57.11
CA TRP A 14 36.55 2.70 -56.52
C TRP A 14 35.45 3.21 -57.48
N SER A 15 35.70 4.28 -58.22
CA SER A 15 34.78 4.84 -59.23
C SER A 15 34.52 3.91 -60.41
N GLN A 16 35.38 2.92 -60.67
CA GLN A 16 35.15 1.91 -61.70
C GLN A 16 34.22 0.79 -61.22
N VAL A 17 34.27 0.46 -59.93
CA VAL A 17 33.43 -0.61 -59.34
C VAL A 17 32.02 -0.11 -59.04
N PHE A 18 31.91 1.14 -58.55
CA PHE A 18 30.62 1.77 -58.23
C PHE A 18 30.47 3.14 -58.94
N PRO A 19 30.28 3.16 -60.28
CA PRO A 19 30.20 4.42 -61.03
C PRO A 19 29.06 5.33 -60.57
N TRP A 20 27.93 4.72 -60.17
CA TRP A 20 26.78 5.46 -59.65
C TRP A 20 27.06 6.11 -58.29
N ALA A 21 27.89 5.50 -57.44
CA ALA A 21 28.14 5.98 -56.09
C ALA A 21 29.04 7.23 -56.11
N ALA A 22 30.03 7.26 -57.00
CA ALA A 22 30.87 8.44 -57.23
C ALA A 22 30.07 9.65 -57.76
N VAL A 23 28.97 9.40 -58.50
CA VAL A 23 28.05 10.45 -58.97
C VAL A 23 27.05 10.86 -57.89
N ALA A 24 26.62 9.93 -57.04
CA ALA A 24 25.65 10.15 -55.97
C ALA A 24 26.26 10.81 -54.71
N ASP A 25 27.59 10.78 -54.55
CA ASP A 25 28.30 11.40 -53.43
C ASP A 25 28.39 12.93 -53.59
N GLU A 26 27.44 13.65 -53.00
CA GLU A 26 27.38 15.12 -53.00
C GLU A 26 28.58 15.78 -52.30
N GLU A 27 29.21 15.09 -51.34
CA GLU A 27 30.39 15.58 -50.60
C GLU A 27 31.69 15.44 -51.39
N ARG A 28 31.66 14.71 -52.53
CA ARG A 28 32.80 14.44 -53.42
C ARG A 28 34.02 13.94 -52.66
N SER A 29 33.89 12.78 -52.03
CA SER A 29 34.99 12.18 -51.30
C SER A 29 36.22 11.97 -52.22
N ASP A 30 37.40 12.37 -51.76
CA ASP A 30 38.61 12.38 -52.59
C ASP A 30 39.14 10.97 -52.96
N TRP A 31 38.59 9.91 -52.36
CA TRP A 31 39.07 8.53 -52.48
C TRP A 31 38.47 7.72 -53.64
N TRP A 32 37.51 8.27 -54.39
CA TRP A 32 36.85 7.57 -55.51
C TRP A 32 37.83 7.17 -56.62
N ASP A 33 38.88 7.97 -56.82
CA ASP A 33 39.91 7.73 -57.83
C ASP A 33 41.15 6.99 -57.27
N GLU A 34 41.12 6.60 -55.99
CA GLU A 34 42.20 5.81 -55.39
C GLU A 34 42.10 4.31 -55.75
N PRO A 35 43.24 3.60 -55.83
CA PRO A 35 43.26 2.15 -55.98
C PRO A 35 42.56 1.44 -54.81
N VAL A 36 41.76 0.41 -55.08
CA VAL A 36 41.09 -0.41 -54.06
C VAL A 36 42.10 -1.13 -53.12
N GLY A 37 43.34 -1.33 -53.58
CA GLY A 37 44.39 -2.08 -52.89
C GLY A 37 45.22 -1.28 -51.86
N ASP A 38 45.20 0.05 -51.88
CA ASP A 38 46.17 0.89 -51.14
C ASP A 38 45.77 1.21 -49.67
N GLY A 39 44.58 0.79 -49.22
CA GLY A 39 44.05 1.05 -47.87
C GLY A 39 44.13 -0.13 -46.90
N SER A 40 44.08 0.14 -45.59
CA SER A 40 43.93 -0.92 -44.58
C SER A 40 42.55 -1.60 -44.69
N ASP A 41 42.40 -2.82 -44.16
CA ASP A 41 41.10 -3.52 -44.15
C ASP A 41 39.99 -2.69 -43.47
N ALA A 42 40.36 -1.90 -42.46
CA ALA A 42 39.44 -0.97 -41.78
C ALA A 42 39.02 0.21 -42.67
N ASP A 43 39.93 0.75 -43.49
CA ASP A 43 39.60 1.82 -44.45
C ASP A 43 38.69 1.30 -45.56
N ARG A 44 38.91 0.05 -46.00
CA ARG A 44 38.06 -0.61 -47.00
C ARG A 44 36.65 -0.82 -46.46
N GLU A 45 36.52 -1.29 -45.23
CA GLU A 45 35.22 -1.47 -44.57
C GLU A 45 34.48 -0.14 -44.39
N ALA A 46 35.19 0.93 -44.00
CA ALA A 46 34.61 2.27 -43.90
C ALA A 46 34.09 2.79 -45.26
N ARG A 47 34.85 2.61 -46.35
CA ARG A 47 34.42 3.00 -47.71
C ARG A 47 33.23 2.20 -48.21
N LEU A 48 33.18 0.90 -47.91
CA LEU A 48 32.03 0.04 -48.22
C LEU A 48 30.77 0.47 -47.46
N SER A 49 30.90 0.92 -46.21
CA SER A 49 29.77 1.48 -45.45
C SER A 49 29.26 2.78 -46.07
N VAL A 50 30.15 3.65 -46.58
CA VAL A 50 29.73 4.86 -47.34
C VAL A 50 28.96 4.48 -48.61
N ILE A 51 29.44 3.50 -49.37
CA ILE A 51 28.74 3.00 -50.57
C ILE A 51 27.35 2.43 -50.21
N ALA A 52 27.26 1.66 -49.12
CA ALA A 52 25.99 1.13 -48.63
C ALA A 52 25.01 2.24 -48.20
N GLN A 53 25.50 3.30 -47.55
CA GLN A 53 24.70 4.46 -47.18
C GLN A 53 24.20 5.23 -48.42
N LEU A 54 25.05 5.40 -49.44
CA LEU A 54 24.64 6.01 -50.71
C LEU A 54 23.59 5.14 -51.43
N ALA A 55 23.77 3.81 -51.45
CA ALA A 55 22.77 2.88 -52.00
C ALA A 55 21.42 2.97 -51.26
N HIS A 56 21.45 3.20 -49.95
CA HIS A 56 20.25 3.37 -49.11
C HIS A 56 19.38 4.54 -49.58
N SER A 57 19.98 5.58 -50.17
CA SER A 57 19.26 6.75 -50.70
C SER A 57 18.60 6.51 -52.07
N LEU A 58 19.00 5.45 -52.79
CA LEU A 58 18.59 5.16 -54.17
C LEU A 58 17.52 4.06 -54.23
N THR A 59 16.41 4.27 -53.52
CA THR A 59 15.49 3.16 -53.18
C THR A 59 14.76 2.53 -54.37
N ARG A 60 14.66 3.25 -55.50
CA ARG A 60 13.93 2.83 -56.71
C ARG A 60 14.82 2.24 -57.80
N VAL A 61 16.13 2.22 -57.59
CA VAL A 61 17.07 1.61 -58.53
C VAL A 61 17.12 0.11 -58.27
N ARG A 62 17.23 -0.70 -59.34
CA ARG A 62 17.38 -2.15 -59.20
C ARG A 62 18.70 -2.48 -58.52
N LEU A 63 18.68 -3.42 -57.59
CA LEU A 63 19.89 -3.86 -56.86
C LEU A 63 20.99 -4.36 -57.80
N ALA A 64 20.65 -4.95 -58.96
CA ALA A 64 21.60 -5.35 -59.99
C ALA A 64 22.38 -4.17 -60.62
N ALA A 65 21.77 -2.98 -60.68
CA ALA A 65 22.43 -1.78 -61.18
C ALA A 65 23.31 -1.10 -60.12
N LEU A 66 22.96 -1.27 -58.83
CA LEU A 66 23.75 -0.75 -57.71
C LEU A 66 24.97 -1.64 -57.39
N PHE A 67 24.86 -2.95 -57.60
CA PHE A 67 25.93 -3.91 -57.28
C PHE A 67 26.26 -4.80 -58.48
N PRO A 68 26.99 -4.27 -59.48
CA PRO A 68 27.34 -5.00 -60.69
C PRO A 68 28.37 -6.10 -60.42
N GLY A 69 28.52 -7.03 -61.36
CA GLY A 69 29.59 -8.06 -61.36
C GLY A 69 29.30 -9.33 -60.53
N LEU A 70 28.19 -9.39 -59.79
CA LEU A 70 27.78 -10.59 -59.07
C LEU A 70 27.24 -11.66 -60.03
N ASP A 71 27.67 -12.92 -59.87
CA ASP A 71 27.17 -14.05 -60.69
C ASP A 71 25.64 -14.20 -60.51
N PRO A 72 24.83 -14.10 -61.58
CA PRO A 72 23.37 -14.22 -61.51
C PRO A 72 22.86 -15.53 -60.91
N GLN A 73 23.65 -16.61 -60.97
CA GLN A 73 23.31 -17.92 -60.38
C GLN A 73 23.82 -18.09 -58.96
N ALA A 74 24.51 -17.08 -58.42
CA ALA A 74 25.11 -17.17 -57.11
C ALA A 74 24.03 -17.27 -56.02
N ASN A 75 24.21 -18.26 -55.14
CA ASN A 75 23.20 -18.65 -54.16
C ASN A 75 23.22 -17.71 -52.96
N LEU A 76 22.18 -16.88 -52.82
CA LEU A 76 22.04 -15.90 -51.73
C LEU A 76 22.04 -16.57 -50.35
N LEU A 77 21.56 -17.80 -50.24
CA LEU A 77 21.47 -18.50 -48.96
C LEU A 77 22.83 -19.01 -48.48
N TRP A 78 23.86 -19.02 -49.33
CA TRP A 78 25.21 -19.54 -49.03
C TRP A 78 26.24 -18.41 -48.88
N MET A 79 25.81 -17.16 -49.06
CA MET A 79 26.62 -15.93 -49.09
C MET A 79 26.79 -15.23 -47.73
N GLY A 80 27.09 -15.89 -46.62
CA GLY A 80 27.44 -15.17 -45.37
C GLY A 80 26.43 -14.14 -44.80
N LEU A 81 25.20 -14.04 -45.34
CA LEU A 81 24.19 -13.05 -44.97
C LEU A 81 23.74 -13.16 -43.50
N PRO A 82 23.30 -12.05 -42.87
CA PRO A 82 22.67 -12.08 -41.56
C PRO A 82 21.49 -13.07 -41.51
N ILE A 83 21.33 -13.81 -40.40
CA ILE A 83 20.29 -14.84 -40.22
C ILE A 83 18.89 -14.31 -40.53
N ARG A 84 18.62 -13.03 -40.20
CA ARG A 84 17.34 -12.37 -40.48
C ARG A 84 17.09 -12.19 -41.98
N ALA A 85 18.08 -11.72 -42.74
CA ALA A 85 17.99 -11.58 -44.19
C ALA A 85 17.75 -12.95 -44.86
N ARG A 86 18.48 -14.00 -44.43
CA ARG A 86 18.30 -15.37 -44.94
C ARG A 86 16.89 -15.92 -44.71
N ASN A 87 16.31 -15.66 -43.54
CA ASN A 87 14.95 -16.08 -43.22
C ASN A 87 13.90 -15.34 -44.07
N VAL A 88 14.12 -14.06 -44.37
CA VAL A 88 13.25 -13.28 -45.26
C VAL A 88 13.37 -13.79 -46.70
N PHE A 89 14.59 -13.98 -47.21
CA PHE A 89 14.82 -14.45 -48.58
C PHE A 89 14.27 -15.86 -48.82
N ASN A 90 14.40 -16.77 -47.84
CA ASN A 90 13.77 -18.09 -47.90
C ASN A 90 12.25 -18.02 -48.00
N ARG A 91 11.62 -17.05 -47.31
CA ARG A 91 10.16 -16.89 -47.32
C ARG A 91 9.67 -16.29 -48.64
N GLU A 92 10.37 -15.26 -49.13
CA GLU A 92 10.04 -14.59 -50.39
C GLU A 92 10.52 -15.37 -51.63
N ARG A 93 11.15 -16.55 -51.44
CA ARG A 93 11.69 -17.43 -52.49
C ARG A 93 12.77 -16.79 -53.35
N MET A 94 13.58 -15.91 -52.74
CA MET A 94 14.76 -15.31 -53.36
C MET A 94 15.96 -16.23 -53.11
N HIS A 95 16.34 -17.02 -54.11
CA HIS A 95 17.37 -18.06 -53.95
C HIS A 95 18.67 -17.72 -54.67
N THR A 96 18.59 -16.94 -55.74
CA THR A 96 19.74 -16.54 -56.57
C THR A 96 19.87 -15.02 -56.66
N TRP A 97 21.08 -14.53 -56.96
CA TRP A 97 21.29 -13.10 -57.19
C TRP A 97 20.36 -12.55 -58.28
N ARG A 98 20.07 -13.32 -59.34
CA ARG A 98 19.08 -12.91 -60.35
C ARG A 98 17.70 -12.59 -59.75
N ASP A 99 17.25 -13.36 -58.77
CA ASP A 99 15.92 -13.17 -58.16
C ASP A 99 15.86 -11.85 -57.35
N LEU A 100 16.95 -11.51 -56.66
CA LEU A 100 17.05 -10.31 -55.82
C LEU A 100 17.47 -9.07 -56.61
N GLY A 101 18.37 -9.22 -57.59
CA GLY A 101 18.93 -8.13 -58.39
C GLY A 101 17.87 -7.38 -59.22
N ASP A 102 16.78 -8.06 -59.59
CA ASP A 102 15.63 -7.46 -60.28
C ASP A 102 14.71 -6.62 -59.35
N LYS A 103 14.92 -6.68 -58.03
CA LYS A 103 14.16 -5.91 -57.03
C LYS A 103 14.78 -4.55 -56.79
N THR A 104 13.90 -3.61 -56.42
CA THR A 104 14.31 -2.31 -55.87
C THR A 104 14.44 -2.40 -54.35
N LEU A 105 15.08 -1.41 -53.72
CA LEU A 105 15.18 -1.39 -52.26
C LEU A 105 13.80 -1.19 -51.60
N ASP A 106 12.91 -0.43 -52.24
CA ASP A 106 11.50 -0.29 -51.83
C ASP A 106 10.81 -1.65 -51.76
N ASP A 107 10.97 -2.50 -52.79
CA ASP A 107 10.38 -3.85 -52.81
C ASP A 107 10.89 -4.72 -51.65
N VAL A 108 12.17 -4.58 -51.29
CA VAL A 108 12.83 -5.37 -50.24
C VAL A 108 12.42 -4.87 -48.85
N LEU A 109 12.27 -3.56 -48.67
CA LEU A 109 11.82 -2.92 -47.43
C LEU A 109 10.36 -3.25 -47.09
N ASP A 110 9.53 -3.49 -48.10
CA ASP A 110 8.13 -3.90 -47.93
C ASP A 110 7.97 -5.33 -47.40
N TRP A 111 9.06 -6.12 -47.32
CA TRP A 111 9.00 -7.50 -46.84
C TRP A 111 8.87 -7.58 -45.32
N ARG A 112 7.96 -8.45 -44.86
CA ARG A 112 7.71 -8.66 -43.42
C ARG A 112 9.00 -9.08 -42.67
N ASN A 113 9.30 -8.42 -41.56
CA ASN A 113 10.54 -8.62 -40.77
C ASN A 113 11.83 -8.23 -41.52
N MET A 114 11.73 -7.44 -42.59
CA MET A 114 12.86 -6.68 -43.12
C MET A 114 12.89 -5.32 -42.42
N GLY A 115 13.93 -5.07 -41.63
CA GLY A 115 14.11 -3.82 -40.89
C GLY A 115 15.38 -3.11 -41.35
N VAL A 116 15.47 -1.80 -41.09
CA VAL A 116 16.56 -0.92 -41.55
C VAL A 116 17.95 -1.52 -41.29
N GLY A 117 18.25 -1.95 -40.07
CA GLY A 117 19.55 -2.58 -39.77
C GLY A 117 19.82 -3.94 -40.44
N THR A 118 18.79 -4.65 -40.92
CA THR A 118 18.97 -5.86 -41.76
C THR A 118 19.26 -5.48 -43.21
N VAL A 119 18.70 -4.35 -43.67
CA VAL A 119 18.94 -3.79 -45.01
C VAL A 119 20.33 -3.18 -45.10
N ASP A 120 20.78 -2.45 -44.08
CA ASP A 120 22.14 -1.88 -44.06
C ASP A 120 23.19 -2.99 -44.14
N ALA A 121 23.04 -4.03 -43.32
CA ALA A 121 23.92 -5.19 -43.36
C ALA A 121 23.85 -5.97 -44.68
N LEU A 122 22.72 -5.92 -45.40
CA LEU A 122 22.58 -6.49 -46.74
C LEU A 122 23.32 -5.64 -47.78
N LEU A 123 23.17 -4.31 -47.75
CA LEU A 123 23.81 -3.40 -48.70
C LEU A 123 25.33 -3.37 -48.52
N GLU A 124 25.83 -3.36 -47.27
CA GLU A 124 27.25 -3.48 -46.96
C GLU A 124 27.82 -4.81 -47.48
N PHE A 125 27.06 -5.90 -47.31
CA PHE A 125 27.44 -7.21 -47.82
C PHE A 125 27.49 -7.24 -49.36
N LEU A 126 26.47 -6.70 -50.04
CA LEU A 126 26.41 -6.66 -51.50
C LEU A 126 27.51 -5.77 -52.09
N ALA A 127 27.84 -4.65 -51.43
CA ALA A 127 28.98 -3.82 -51.78
C ALA A 127 30.30 -4.60 -51.67
N ALA A 128 30.50 -5.35 -50.57
CA ALA A 128 31.70 -6.16 -50.38
C ALA A 128 31.84 -7.28 -51.43
N GLU A 129 30.76 -7.98 -51.76
CA GLU A 129 30.79 -9.05 -52.77
C GLU A 129 30.97 -8.51 -54.19
N SER A 130 30.35 -7.37 -54.53
CA SER A 130 30.53 -6.70 -55.82
C SER A 130 31.99 -6.23 -56.00
N LEU A 131 32.60 -5.71 -54.94
CA LEU A 131 34.02 -5.39 -54.91
C LEU A 131 34.91 -6.64 -55.08
N ALA A 132 34.61 -7.71 -54.33
CA ALA A 132 35.34 -8.97 -54.43
C ALA A 132 35.19 -9.66 -55.80
N ALA A 133 34.06 -9.47 -56.48
CA ALA A 133 33.86 -9.92 -57.86
C ALA A 133 34.72 -9.11 -58.84
N ALA A 134 34.72 -7.78 -58.72
CA ALA A 134 35.52 -6.89 -59.56
C ALA A 134 37.05 -7.15 -59.43
N LEU A 135 37.51 -7.55 -58.24
CA LEU A 135 38.91 -7.91 -57.99
C LEU A 135 39.29 -9.32 -58.52
N ARG A 136 38.34 -10.24 -58.67
CA ARG A 136 38.59 -11.62 -59.13
C ARG A 136 38.79 -11.72 -60.65
N GLU A 137 38.04 -10.94 -61.42
CA GLU A 137 38.10 -10.92 -62.88
C GLU A 137 38.09 -9.47 -63.40
N PRO A 138 39.26 -8.78 -63.41
CA PRO A 138 39.37 -7.40 -63.86
C PRO A 138 39.13 -7.30 -65.38
N GLY A 139 37.86 -7.24 -65.79
CA GLY A 139 37.45 -7.10 -67.18
C GLY A 139 36.16 -7.82 -67.58
N LEU A 140 35.54 -8.63 -66.72
CA LEU A 140 34.26 -9.28 -67.00
C LEU A 140 33.10 -8.44 -66.45
N GLY A 141 32.45 -7.67 -67.32
CA GLY A 141 31.08 -7.19 -67.08
C GLY A 141 30.86 -5.70 -66.84
N PHE A 142 31.78 -4.80 -67.23
CA PHE A 142 31.52 -3.35 -67.21
C PHE A 142 31.21 -2.75 -68.60
N GLU A 143 31.07 -3.58 -69.63
CA GLU A 143 30.76 -3.10 -70.99
C GLU A 143 29.28 -2.69 -71.16
N ASP A 144 28.35 -3.26 -70.37
CA ASP A 144 26.92 -2.90 -70.39
C ASP A 144 26.59 -1.73 -69.42
N ALA A 145 27.54 -1.29 -68.58
CA ALA A 145 27.34 -0.15 -67.68
C ALA A 145 27.63 1.22 -68.37
N ASN A 146 28.16 1.20 -69.60
CA ASN A 146 28.36 2.40 -70.40
C ASN A 146 27.07 2.94 -71.04
N GLU A 147 25.93 2.26 -70.85
CA GLU A 147 24.59 2.81 -71.08
C GLU A 147 23.96 3.31 -69.76
N TRP A 148 24.73 3.97 -68.88
CA TRP A 148 24.12 5.07 -68.14
C TRP A 148 23.91 6.22 -69.12
N ASP A 149 22.84 6.11 -69.91
CA ASP A 149 22.41 7.17 -70.81
C ASP A 149 21.86 8.31 -69.94
N ALA A 150 22.72 9.29 -69.63
CA ALA A 150 22.31 10.55 -69.05
C ALA A 150 21.41 11.41 -69.98
N SER A 151 20.95 10.85 -71.10
CA SER A 151 20.06 11.43 -72.11
C SER A 151 18.80 10.61 -72.41
N ASP A 152 18.52 9.50 -71.70
CA ASP A 152 17.18 8.91 -71.70
C ASP A 152 16.22 9.95 -71.09
N PRO A 153 15.03 10.28 -71.67
CA PRO A 153 14.25 11.45 -71.26
C PRO A 153 13.73 11.42 -69.80
N GLU A 154 13.95 10.32 -69.06
CA GLU A 154 13.68 10.20 -67.63
C GLU A 154 14.88 10.57 -66.73
N VAL A 155 16.07 10.81 -67.28
CA VAL A 155 17.30 11.06 -66.52
C VAL A 155 18.06 12.25 -67.12
N VAL A 156 18.01 13.39 -66.42
CA VAL A 156 18.80 14.63 -66.58
C VAL A 156 18.39 15.61 -67.70
N GLY A 157 17.48 16.53 -67.32
CA GLY A 157 17.40 17.87 -67.89
C GLY A 157 18.02 18.90 -66.96
N GLY A 158 19.29 19.26 -67.17
CA GLY A 158 19.95 20.38 -66.51
C GLY A 158 20.62 21.30 -67.53
N THR A 159 20.08 22.52 -67.71
CA THR A 159 20.84 23.63 -68.30
C THR A 159 20.98 24.77 -67.28
N ALA A 160 22.24 25.21 -67.16
CA ALA A 160 22.76 26.52 -66.78
C ALA A 160 21.94 27.42 -65.84
N ILE A 161 22.64 27.84 -64.79
CA ILE A 161 22.27 28.84 -63.79
C ILE A 161 21.71 30.11 -64.45
N GLN A 162 20.38 30.19 -64.48
CA GLN A 162 19.63 31.43 -64.38
C GLN A 162 18.86 31.36 -63.07
N VAL A 163 18.97 32.41 -62.25
CA VAL A 163 18.16 32.59 -61.04
C VAL A 163 16.67 32.43 -61.41
N PRO A 164 15.92 31.40 -60.95
CA PRO A 164 14.57 31.19 -61.46
C PRO A 164 13.48 31.34 -60.39
N THR A 165 12.47 32.14 -60.73
CA THR A 165 11.17 32.31 -60.08
C THR A 165 10.25 31.07 -60.20
N LYS A 166 10.78 29.83 -60.28
CA LYS A 166 10.00 28.59 -60.36
C LYS A 166 10.71 27.43 -59.66
N VAL A 167 10.11 26.92 -58.58
CA VAL A 167 10.44 25.65 -57.92
C VAL A 167 10.13 24.51 -58.89
N SER A 168 11.10 23.65 -59.21
CA SER A 168 10.84 22.39 -59.94
C SER A 168 10.38 21.31 -58.95
N ALA A 169 9.28 20.65 -59.29
CA ALA A 169 8.53 19.68 -58.48
C ALA A 169 9.22 18.37 -57.99
N PRO A 170 10.38 17.87 -58.50
CA PRO A 170 10.84 16.50 -58.15
C PRO A 170 11.37 16.29 -56.72
N TRP A 171 12.18 17.20 -56.18
CA TRP A 171 12.79 17.00 -54.85
C TRP A 171 11.83 17.35 -53.72
N SER A 172 10.93 18.33 -53.94
CA SER A 172 9.85 18.64 -53.01
C SER A 172 8.92 17.45 -52.83
N GLU A 173 8.66 16.70 -53.91
CA GLU A 173 7.87 15.48 -53.88
C GLU A 173 8.60 14.34 -53.15
N ALA A 174 9.93 14.22 -53.33
CA ALA A 174 10.75 13.25 -52.61
C ALA A 174 10.80 13.54 -51.09
N VAL A 175 11.06 14.80 -50.71
CA VAL A 175 11.04 15.24 -49.30
C VAL A 175 9.64 15.10 -48.70
N HIS A 176 8.60 15.46 -49.46
CA HIS A 176 7.21 15.27 -49.03
C HIS A 176 6.96 13.80 -48.71
N ARG A 177 7.24 12.87 -49.63
CA ARG A 177 7.05 11.43 -49.39
C ARG A 177 7.85 10.87 -48.23
N ALA A 178 9.08 11.35 -48.02
CA ALA A 178 9.91 10.90 -46.91
C ALA A 178 9.39 11.37 -45.54
N VAL A 179 8.84 12.59 -45.50
CA VAL A 179 8.40 13.24 -44.25
C VAL A 179 6.89 13.04 -43.98
N GLU A 180 6.09 12.71 -45.00
CA GLU A 180 4.66 12.50 -44.91
C GLU A 180 4.25 11.43 -43.86
N PRO A 181 4.92 10.26 -43.74
CA PRO A 181 4.59 9.30 -42.68
C PRO A 181 4.76 9.88 -41.28
N LEU A 182 5.81 10.69 -41.07
CA LEU A 182 6.04 11.40 -39.81
C LEU A 182 5.00 12.48 -39.57
N ALA A 183 4.60 13.21 -40.62
CA ALA A 183 3.52 14.19 -40.56
C ALA A 183 2.20 13.55 -40.16
N ARG A 184 1.83 12.43 -40.82
CA ARG A 184 0.60 11.67 -40.53
C ARG A 184 0.62 11.14 -39.11
N TRP A 185 1.76 10.63 -38.63
CA TRP A 185 1.91 10.20 -37.24
C TRP A 185 1.72 11.36 -36.26
N ASN A 186 2.40 12.49 -36.48
CA ASN A 186 2.29 13.66 -35.61
C ASN A 186 0.86 14.22 -35.59
N ALA A 187 0.16 14.26 -36.72
CA ALA A 187 -1.25 14.62 -36.76
C ALA A 187 -2.09 13.62 -35.94
N LEU A 188 -1.91 12.31 -36.18
CA LEU A 188 -2.65 11.23 -35.51
C LEU A 188 -2.58 11.31 -33.98
N VAL A 189 -1.39 11.57 -33.42
CA VAL A 189 -1.19 11.62 -31.96
C VAL A 189 -1.53 12.99 -31.35
N GLY A 190 -1.85 14.01 -32.15
CA GLY A 190 -2.24 15.33 -31.67
C GLY A 190 -1.12 16.37 -31.56
N HIS A 191 -0.04 16.21 -32.34
CA HIS A 191 1.07 17.15 -32.48
C HIS A 191 1.17 17.79 -33.88
N PRO A 192 0.08 18.35 -34.46
CA PRO A 192 0.08 18.80 -35.84
C PRO A 192 1.02 19.99 -36.10
N ASN A 193 1.37 20.76 -35.06
CA ASN A 193 2.26 21.92 -35.13
C ASN A 193 3.69 21.63 -34.68
N ALA A 194 4.01 20.37 -34.34
CA ALA A 194 5.38 20.00 -34.00
C ALA A 194 6.27 20.09 -35.26
N PRO A 195 7.49 20.66 -35.17
CA PRO A 195 8.43 20.68 -36.29
C PRO A 195 8.79 19.25 -36.70
N LEU A 196 8.63 18.93 -37.99
CA LEU A 196 8.98 17.62 -38.54
C LEU A 196 10.49 17.47 -38.72
N LEU A 197 11.17 18.57 -39.04
CA LEU A 197 12.61 18.64 -39.22
C LEU A 197 13.18 19.72 -38.29
N ARG A 198 14.27 19.40 -37.59
CA ARG A 198 15.04 20.39 -36.83
C ARG A 198 16.20 20.88 -37.68
N VAL A 199 16.26 22.18 -37.90
CA VAL A 199 17.39 22.83 -38.56
C VAL A 199 18.27 23.44 -37.47
N SER A 200 19.53 23.03 -37.42
CA SER A 200 20.51 23.61 -36.50
C SER A 200 21.20 24.79 -37.14
N ALA A 201 21.29 25.91 -36.43
CA ALA A 201 22.07 27.05 -36.89
C ALA A 201 23.57 26.75 -36.77
N PRO A 202 24.40 27.11 -37.77
CA PRO A 202 25.84 27.02 -37.64
C PRO A 202 26.34 27.93 -36.51
N VAL A 203 27.27 27.42 -35.70
CA VAL A 203 27.86 28.14 -34.57
C VAL A 203 28.55 29.41 -35.06
N GLY A 204 28.15 30.58 -34.55
CA GLY A 204 28.68 31.88 -34.98
C GLY A 204 28.01 32.46 -36.24
N GLY A 205 26.93 31.85 -36.73
CA GLY A 205 26.14 32.38 -37.84
C GLY A 205 25.44 33.71 -37.52
N PRO A 206 25.09 34.54 -38.53
CA PRO A 206 24.33 35.77 -38.33
C PRO A 206 22.97 35.52 -37.66
N ASP A 207 22.46 36.48 -36.88
CA ASP A 207 21.16 36.39 -36.19
C ASP A 207 20.00 36.01 -37.13
N VAL A 208 20.09 36.43 -38.40
CA VAL A 208 19.10 36.09 -39.44
C VAL A 208 19.08 34.58 -39.72
N VAL A 209 20.24 33.91 -39.71
CA VAL A 209 20.37 32.47 -39.93
C VAL A 209 19.90 31.69 -38.70
N ALA A 210 20.25 32.16 -37.50
CA ALA A 210 19.72 31.61 -36.24
C ALA A 210 18.18 31.74 -36.18
N GLY A 211 17.65 32.87 -36.66
CA GLY A 211 16.22 33.12 -36.74
C GLY A 211 15.47 32.26 -37.76
N VAL A 212 16.12 31.75 -38.80
CA VAL A 212 15.51 30.80 -39.77
C VAL A 212 15.53 29.38 -39.21
N ALA A 213 16.64 28.96 -38.61
CA ALA A 213 16.76 27.66 -37.95
C ALA A 213 15.70 27.45 -36.85
N GLY A 214 15.37 28.50 -36.11
CA GLY A 214 14.36 28.46 -35.03
C GLY A 214 12.89 28.48 -35.46
N ARG A 215 12.56 28.66 -36.75
CA ARG A 215 11.17 28.89 -37.19
C ARG A 215 10.30 27.64 -37.33
N GLY A 216 10.86 26.43 -37.29
CA GLY A 216 10.07 25.19 -37.40
C GLY A 216 9.16 25.16 -38.64
N LEU A 217 9.71 25.50 -39.81
CA LEU A 217 8.98 25.89 -41.02
C LEU A 217 8.14 24.79 -41.69
N LEU A 218 8.27 23.54 -41.27
CA LEU A 218 7.52 22.41 -41.82
C LEU A 218 6.91 21.59 -40.67
N THR A 219 5.60 21.75 -40.47
CA THR A 219 4.79 20.99 -39.51
C THR A 219 3.81 20.06 -40.24
N ALA A 220 3.20 19.12 -39.52
CA ALA A 220 2.20 18.23 -40.10
C ALA A 220 0.97 19.00 -40.61
N ALA A 221 0.52 20.03 -39.88
CA ALA A 221 -0.57 20.90 -40.31
C ALA A 221 -0.27 21.62 -41.63
N GLN A 222 0.98 22.03 -41.83
CA GLN A 222 1.40 22.72 -43.06
C GLN A 222 1.56 21.76 -44.24
N LEU A 223 2.03 20.53 -43.98
CA LEU A 223 2.28 19.54 -45.02
C LEU A 223 0.98 18.84 -45.48
N LEU A 224 0.13 18.46 -44.54
CA LEU A 224 -1.11 17.71 -44.82
C LEU A 224 -2.33 18.61 -45.04
N GLY A 225 -2.33 19.83 -44.50
CA GLY A 225 -3.50 20.71 -44.58
C GLY A 225 -4.74 20.07 -43.96
N ASP A 226 -5.83 19.97 -44.74
CA ASP A 226 -7.10 19.37 -44.31
C ASP A 226 -7.00 17.84 -44.10
N ASP A 227 -5.98 17.18 -44.65
CA ASP A 227 -5.73 15.74 -44.45
C ASP A 227 -5.02 15.44 -43.11
N ALA A 228 -4.74 16.46 -42.29
CA ALA A 228 -4.18 16.32 -40.94
C ALA A 228 -5.24 15.82 -39.95
N VAL A 229 -5.66 14.57 -40.11
CA VAL A 229 -6.69 13.94 -39.27
C VAL A 229 -6.04 13.30 -38.04
N ASP A 230 -6.60 13.56 -36.86
CA ASP A 230 -6.17 12.88 -35.63
C ASP A 230 -7.04 11.67 -35.27
N ILE A 231 -6.61 10.89 -34.27
CA ILE A 231 -7.37 9.70 -33.85
C ILE A 231 -8.78 10.02 -33.37
N ALA A 232 -9.02 11.20 -32.78
CA ALA A 232 -10.35 11.58 -32.32
C ALA A 232 -11.28 11.77 -33.53
N ASP A 233 -10.79 12.45 -34.56
CA ASP A 233 -11.55 12.69 -35.79
C ASP A 233 -11.83 11.36 -36.53
N LEU A 234 -10.84 10.46 -36.63
CA LEU A 234 -11.04 9.11 -37.21
C LEU A 234 -12.09 8.28 -36.47
N LEU A 235 -12.07 8.32 -35.13
CA LEU A 235 -13.05 7.58 -34.32
C LEU A 235 -14.43 8.21 -34.42
N GLU A 236 -14.53 9.54 -34.46
CA GLU A 236 -15.78 10.26 -34.57
C GLU A 236 -16.55 9.89 -35.85
N ASP A 237 -15.85 9.81 -36.98
CA ASP A 237 -16.41 9.37 -38.26
C ASP A 237 -16.99 7.95 -38.17
N GLN A 238 -16.30 7.03 -37.49
CA GLN A 238 -16.80 5.67 -37.29
C GLN A 238 -17.96 5.59 -36.32
N LEU A 239 -17.94 6.38 -35.25
CA LEU A 239 -19.05 6.45 -34.30
C LEU A 239 -20.31 7.00 -34.97
N GLY A 240 -20.18 7.89 -35.96
CA GLY A 240 -21.28 8.37 -36.79
C GLY A 240 -21.99 7.29 -37.62
N LEU A 241 -21.33 6.15 -37.87
CA LEU A 241 -21.88 5.01 -38.62
C LEU A 241 -22.61 3.98 -37.74
N LEU A 242 -22.68 4.19 -36.42
CA LEU A 242 -23.34 3.27 -35.49
C LEU A 242 -24.87 3.43 -35.53
N GLU A 243 -25.57 2.31 -35.34
CA GLU A 243 -27.03 2.36 -35.25
C GLU A 243 -27.48 3.11 -33.98
N PRO A 244 -28.68 3.75 -33.97
CA PRO A 244 -29.16 4.49 -32.79
C PRO A 244 -29.17 3.67 -31.49
N ARG A 245 -29.45 2.36 -31.58
CA ARG A 245 -29.46 1.45 -30.43
C ARG A 245 -28.04 1.13 -29.94
N GLU A 246 -27.12 0.88 -30.87
CA GLU A 246 -25.69 0.68 -30.57
C GLU A 246 -25.12 1.91 -29.87
N MET A 247 -25.47 3.09 -30.36
CA MET A 247 -25.04 4.37 -29.79
C MET A 247 -25.47 4.57 -28.33
N VAL A 248 -26.72 4.20 -27.99
CA VAL A 248 -27.20 4.27 -26.60
C VAL A 248 -26.45 3.28 -25.70
N ILE A 249 -26.24 2.05 -26.17
CA ILE A 249 -25.49 1.03 -25.41
C ILE A 249 -24.04 1.48 -25.18
N LEU A 250 -23.40 2.10 -26.19
CA LEU A 250 -22.06 2.64 -26.06
C LEU A 250 -21.97 3.70 -24.96
N LYS A 251 -22.84 4.71 -25.01
CA LYS A 251 -22.82 5.85 -24.08
C LYS A 251 -23.22 5.48 -22.66
N GLU A 252 -24.38 4.86 -22.51
CA GLU A 252 -25.02 4.68 -21.19
C GLU A 252 -24.49 3.45 -20.44
N ARG A 253 -23.72 2.58 -21.11
CA ARG A 253 -23.27 1.33 -20.50
C ARG A 253 -21.79 1.04 -20.70
N MET A 254 -21.25 1.08 -21.92
CA MET A 254 -19.83 0.73 -22.11
C MET A 254 -18.89 1.81 -21.57
N LEU A 255 -19.19 3.09 -21.85
CA LEU A 255 -18.31 4.22 -21.51
C LEU A 255 -18.70 4.93 -20.21
N ALA A 256 -19.94 4.79 -19.75
CA ALA A 256 -20.44 5.42 -18.54
C ALA A 256 -19.63 5.07 -17.29
N ASP A 257 -19.51 6.02 -16.36
CA ASP A 257 -18.97 5.76 -15.01
C ASP A 257 -19.91 4.85 -14.21
N ASP A 258 -21.21 5.12 -14.31
CA ASP A 258 -22.28 4.32 -13.70
C ASP A 258 -23.07 3.59 -14.82
N PRO A 259 -22.68 2.37 -15.20
CA PRO A 259 -23.24 1.69 -16.36
C PRO A 259 -24.68 1.22 -16.11
N VAL A 260 -25.59 1.57 -17.03
CA VAL A 260 -26.97 1.05 -17.02
C VAL A 260 -26.95 -0.48 -17.18
N THR A 261 -27.80 -1.17 -16.42
CA THR A 261 -27.85 -2.63 -16.46
C THR A 261 -28.47 -3.15 -17.77
N LEU A 262 -28.07 -4.35 -18.19
CA LEU A 262 -28.65 -5.02 -19.36
C LEU A 262 -30.18 -5.18 -19.26
N ASP A 263 -30.71 -5.32 -18.04
CA ASP A 263 -32.14 -5.48 -17.80
C ASP A 263 -32.90 -4.18 -18.04
N GLN A 264 -32.41 -3.06 -17.50
CA GLN A 264 -32.98 -1.73 -17.72
C GLN A 264 -32.98 -1.35 -19.21
N LEU A 265 -31.88 -1.63 -19.93
CA LEU A 265 -31.83 -1.41 -21.38
C LEU A 265 -32.77 -2.36 -22.13
N GLY A 266 -32.92 -3.61 -21.68
CA GLY A 266 -33.87 -4.56 -22.25
C GLY A 266 -35.31 -4.06 -22.15
N GLN A 267 -35.71 -3.57 -20.98
CA GLN A 267 -37.02 -2.95 -20.77
C GLN A 267 -37.22 -1.70 -21.64
N ARG A 268 -36.21 -0.82 -21.73
CA ARG A 268 -36.29 0.42 -22.53
C ARG A 268 -36.45 0.16 -24.03
N PHE A 269 -35.81 -0.88 -24.54
CA PHE A 269 -35.85 -1.22 -25.97
C PHE A 269 -36.87 -2.31 -26.33
N ASP A 270 -37.67 -2.77 -25.36
CA ASP A 270 -38.62 -3.88 -25.50
C ASP A 270 -37.96 -5.16 -26.09
N VAL A 271 -36.81 -5.53 -25.52
CA VAL A 271 -36.06 -6.73 -25.90
C VAL A 271 -35.51 -7.46 -24.66
N THR A 272 -35.11 -8.72 -24.83
CA THR A 272 -34.56 -9.49 -23.72
C THR A 272 -33.18 -8.96 -23.29
N ARG A 273 -32.83 -9.17 -22.01
CA ARG A 273 -31.48 -8.93 -21.47
C ARG A 273 -30.38 -9.54 -22.34
N GLU A 274 -30.60 -10.77 -22.80
CA GLU A 274 -29.64 -11.50 -23.64
C GLU A 274 -29.48 -10.83 -25.01
N ARG A 275 -30.56 -10.25 -25.56
CA ARG A 275 -30.48 -9.50 -26.83
C ARG A 275 -29.61 -8.25 -26.70
N ILE A 276 -29.71 -7.51 -25.59
CA ILE A 276 -28.83 -6.36 -25.33
C ILE A 276 -27.36 -6.83 -25.22
N ARG A 277 -27.10 -7.92 -24.50
CA ARG A 277 -25.75 -8.50 -24.38
C ARG A 277 -25.15 -8.83 -25.75
N GLN A 278 -25.94 -9.44 -26.63
CA GLN A 278 -25.52 -9.76 -28.00
C GLN A 278 -25.19 -8.50 -28.82
N ILE A 279 -25.99 -7.43 -28.69
CA ILE A 279 -25.72 -6.15 -29.36
C ILE A 279 -24.42 -5.55 -28.84
N GLU A 280 -24.21 -5.55 -27.51
CA GLU A 280 -22.97 -5.05 -26.88
C GLU A 280 -21.73 -5.83 -27.36
N THR A 281 -21.80 -7.17 -27.39
CA THR A 281 -20.70 -8.00 -27.90
C THR A 281 -20.41 -7.71 -29.37
N ARG A 282 -21.45 -7.60 -30.20
CA ARG A 282 -21.29 -7.29 -31.63
C ARG A 282 -20.71 -5.89 -31.84
N LEU A 283 -21.16 -4.91 -31.08
CA LEU A 283 -20.66 -3.54 -31.12
C LEU A 283 -19.17 -3.50 -30.74
N ARG A 284 -18.78 -4.19 -29.67
CA ARG A 284 -17.36 -4.31 -29.27
C ARG A 284 -16.53 -4.92 -30.40
N SER A 285 -16.97 -6.04 -30.99
CA SER A 285 -16.27 -6.67 -32.11
C SER A 285 -16.15 -5.74 -33.32
N LYS A 286 -17.23 -5.05 -33.69
CA LYS A 286 -17.25 -4.09 -34.81
C LYS A 286 -16.23 -2.96 -34.62
N LEU A 287 -16.14 -2.41 -33.40
CA LEU A 287 -15.19 -1.34 -33.08
C LEU A 287 -13.73 -1.86 -33.01
N LEU A 288 -13.52 -3.08 -32.52
CA LEU A 288 -12.19 -3.70 -32.51
C LEU A 288 -11.70 -4.04 -33.93
N ASP A 289 -12.60 -4.54 -34.78
CA ASP A 289 -12.28 -4.84 -36.19
C ASP A 289 -11.84 -3.58 -36.94
N PHE A 290 -12.49 -2.43 -36.68
CA PHE A 290 -12.07 -1.15 -37.24
C PHE A 290 -10.63 -0.78 -36.83
N VAL A 291 -10.35 -0.87 -35.53
CA VAL A 291 -9.01 -0.61 -34.99
C VAL A 291 -7.94 -1.52 -35.61
N GLN A 292 -8.28 -2.79 -35.87
CA GLN A 292 -7.34 -3.77 -36.43
C GLN A 292 -7.18 -3.67 -37.95
N GLN A 293 -8.14 -3.13 -38.68
CA GLN A 293 -8.05 -2.96 -40.13
C GLN A 293 -7.19 -1.75 -40.51
N ASP A 294 -7.30 -0.67 -39.74
CA ASP A 294 -6.51 0.54 -39.97
C ASP A 294 -5.03 0.34 -39.57
N GLN A 295 -4.09 0.68 -40.45
CA GLN A 295 -2.66 0.55 -40.17
C GLN A 295 -2.16 1.57 -39.15
N ALA A 296 -2.65 2.81 -39.20
CA ALA A 296 -2.24 3.89 -38.32
C ALA A 296 -2.70 3.62 -36.88
N LEU A 297 -3.94 3.14 -36.70
CA LEU A 297 -4.46 2.75 -35.39
C LEU A 297 -3.68 1.56 -34.81
N ARG A 298 -3.37 0.53 -35.59
CA ARG A 298 -2.54 -0.59 -35.14
C ARG A 298 -1.16 -0.13 -34.64
N THR A 299 -0.49 0.75 -35.38
CA THR A 299 0.80 1.32 -34.95
C THR A 299 0.62 2.14 -33.67
N LEU A 300 -0.46 2.93 -33.57
CA LEU A 300 -0.78 3.69 -32.36
C LEU A 300 -0.93 2.79 -31.14
N PHE A 301 -1.67 1.69 -31.24
CA PHE A 301 -1.81 0.71 -30.16
C PHE A 301 -0.48 0.07 -29.78
N ALA A 302 0.37 -0.26 -30.75
CA ALA A 302 1.70 -0.81 -30.46
C ALA A 302 2.59 0.18 -29.70
N VAL A 303 2.55 1.47 -30.06
CA VAL A 303 3.29 2.52 -29.34
C VAL A 303 2.68 2.75 -27.96
N LEU A 304 1.36 2.78 -27.86
CA LEU A 304 0.66 2.94 -26.58
C LEU A 304 1.01 1.80 -25.62
N ASP A 305 1.01 0.54 -26.08
CA ASP A 305 1.45 -0.61 -25.30
C ASP A 305 2.91 -0.46 -24.82
N SER A 306 3.79 0.08 -25.66
CA SER A 306 5.19 0.33 -25.30
C SER A 306 5.36 1.50 -24.31
N LEU A 307 4.50 2.52 -24.37
CA LEU A 307 4.50 3.66 -23.46
C LEU A 307 3.95 3.29 -22.09
N VAL A 308 2.85 2.53 -22.07
CA VAL A 308 2.23 2.04 -20.84
C VAL A 308 3.15 1.08 -20.10
N GLY A 309 3.83 0.19 -20.83
CA GLY A 309 4.76 -0.77 -20.24
C GLY A 309 4.03 -1.67 -19.25
N GLU A 310 4.31 -1.49 -17.96
CA GLU A 310 3.53 -2.16 -16.90
C GLU A 310 2.56 -1.22 -16.17
N VAL A 311 3.05 -0.06 -15.76
CA VAL A 311 2.29 1.01 -15.12
C VAL A 311 2.86 2.34 -15.57
N THR A 312 2.01 3.28 -15.98
CA THR A 312 2.39 4.67 -16.27
C THR A 312 1.30 5.62 -15.79
N ALA A 313 1.62 6.90 -15.63
CA ALA A 313 0.61 7.92 -15.37
C ALA A 313 -0.12 8.27 -16.68
N LEU A 314 -1.45 8.43 -16.62
CA LEU A 314 -2.24 8.89 -17.76
C LEU A 314 -1.74 10.25 -18.27
N GLU A 315 -1.27 11.12 -17.37
CA GLU A 315 -0.68 12.41 -17.73
C GLU A 315 0.50 12.26 -18.70
N ASP A 316 1.37 11.29 -18.48
CA ASP A 316 2.55 11.06 -19.33
C ASP A 316 2.13 10.54 -20.71
N VAL A 317 1.14 9.64 -20.74
CA VAL A 317 0.55 9.16 -22.00
C VAL A 317 -0.06 10.32 -22.78
N LEU A 318 -0.81 11.21 -22.11
CA LEU A 318 -1.43 12.38 -22.74
C LEU A 318 -0.41 13.44 -23.16
N GLN A 319 0.75 13.53 -22.51
CA GLN A 319 1.83 14.41 -22.94
C GLN A 319 2.47 13.92 -24.24
N VAL A 320 2.63 12.60 -24.40
CA VAL A 320 3.14 12.01 -25.66
C VAL A 320 2.08 12.01 -26.75
N MET A 321 0.83 11.69 -26.41
CA MET A 321 -0.30 11.56 -27.34
C MET A 321 -1.52 12.40 -26.91
N PRO A 322 -1.48 13.74 -27.08
CA PRO A 322 -2.57 14.63 -26.67
C PRO A 322 -3.93 14.31 -27.28
N ALA A 323 -3.97 13.77 -28.50
CA ALA A 323 -5.22 13.42 -29.17
C ALA A 323 -6.05 12.38 -28.39
N LEU A 324 -5.40 11.55 -27.56
CA LEU A 324 -6.10 10.61 -26.68
C LEU A 324 -6.97 11.32 -25.62
N GLY A 325 -6.62 12.56 -25.25
CA GLY A 325 -7.36 13.40 -24.32
C GLY A 325 -8.51 14.18 -24.95
N ARG A 326 -8.59 14.24 -26.30
CA ARG A 326 -9.71 14.92 -26.98
C ARG A 326 -11.02 14.20 -26.68
N THR A 327 -12.07 14.98 -26.46
CA THR A 327 -13.42 14.46 -26.24
C THR A 327 -14.12 14.20 -27.57
N LEU A 328 -14.61 12.97 -27.74
CA LEU A 328 -15.45 12.56 -28.86
C LEU A 328 -16.84 13.16 -28.68
N ALA A 329 -17.29 14.01 -29.60
CA ALA A 329 -18.53 14.77 -29.45
C ALA A 329 -19.77 13.86 -29.41
N THR A 330 -19.73 12.78 -30.19
CA THR A 330 -20.81 11.82 -30.30
C THR A 330 -21.08 11.16 -28.96
N VAL A 331 -20.05 10.74 -28.21
CA VAL A 331 -20.21 10.02 -26.94
C VAL A 331 -19.97 10.88 -25.70
N ASN A 332 -19.46 12.09 -25.86
CA ASN A 332 -19.03 13.01 -24.80
C ASN A 332 -18.04 12.37 -23.80
N GLN A 333 -17.08 11.62 -24.33
CA GLN A 333 -16.05 10.91 -23.57
C GLN A 333 -14.69 11.06 -24.27
N PRO A 334 -13.56 11.05 -23.53
CA PRO A 334 -12.24 11.15 -24.14
C PRO A 334 -11.88 9.88 -24.91
N VAL A 335 -11.05 10.02 -25.95
CA VAL A 335 -10.60 8.90 -26.79
C VAL A 335 -10.00 7.76 -25.97
N TRP A 336 -9.12 8.05 -25.00
CA TRP A 336 -8.49 7.02 -24.16
C TRP A 336 -9.50 6.12 -23.46
N ARG A 337 -10.69 6.64 -23.10
CA ARG A 337 -11.73 5.85 -22.41
C ARG A 337 -12.47 4.90 -23.36
N LEU A 338 -12.59 5.28 -24.62
CA LEU A 338 -13.08 4.35 -25.64
C LEU A 338 -12.07 3.22 -25.83
N LEU A 339 -10.78 3.55 -25.95
CA LEU A 339 -9.73 2.54 -26.15
C LEU A 339 -9.60 1.58 -24.96
N ASP A 340 -9.65 2.09 -23.72
CA ASP A 340 -9.71 1.30 -22.46
C ASP A 340 -10.83 0.25 -22.46
N ARG A 341 -12.00 0.56 -23.06
CA ARG A 341 -13.16 -0.35 -23.07
C ARG A 341 -13.21 -1.31 -24.24
N LEU A 342 -12.44 -1.02 -25.28
CA LEU A 342 -12.37 -1.83 -26.50
C LEU A 342 -11.21 -2.82 -26.50
N GLY A 343 -10.07 -2.42 -25.95
CA GLY A 343 -8.87 -3.25 -25.88
C GLY A 343 -8.78 -4.08 -24.60
N ASP A 344 -8.07 -5.20 -24.68
CA ASP A 344 -7.62 -5.97 -23.51
C ASP A 344 -6.16 -5.64 -23.15
N SER A 345 -5.54 -4.68 -23.84
CA SER A 345 -4.10 -4.38 -23.71
C SER A 345 -3.78 -3.53 -22.49
N PHE A 346 -4.63 -2.54 -22.18
CA PHE A 346 -4.42 -1.64 -21.06
C PHE A 346 -5.75 -1.25 -20.40
N GLU A 347 -5.68 -0.95 -19.11
CA GLU A 347 -6.78 -0.40 -18.31
C GLU A 347 -6.40 0.99 -17.78
N VAL A 348 -7.35 1.91 -17.68
CA VAL A 348 -7.17 3.22 -17.05
C VAL A 348 -8.03 3.37 -15.81
N ARG A 349 -7.41 3.55 -14.65
CA ARG A 349 -8.10 3.71 -13.38
C ARG A 349 -7.36 4.64 -12.43
N GLY A 350 -8.08 5.63 -11.87
CA GLY A 350 -7.52 6.57 -10.89
C GLY A 350 -6.34 7.39 -11.41
N GLY A 351 -6.28 7.67 -12.71
CA GLY A 351 -5.17 8.38 -13.34
C GLY A 351 -3.97 7.50 -13.73
N TRP A 352 -4.05 6.19 -13.49
CA TRP A 352 -3.03 5.22 -13.88
C TRP A 352 -3.44 4.46 -15.14
N CYS A 353 -2.51 4.31 -16.06
CA CYS A 353 -2.61 3.38 -17.19
C CYS A 353 -1.77 2.15 -16.87
N VAL A 354 -2.39 0.97 -16.93
CA VAL A 354 -1.76 -0.30 -16.54
C VAL A 354 -1.92 -1.33 -17.64
N ARG A 355 -0.95 -2.23 -17.79
CA ARG A 355 -1.07 -3.32 -18.77
C ARG A 355 -2.08 -4.37 -18.28
N ARG A 356 -3.00 -4.75 -19.17
CA ARG A 356 -4.12 -5.67 -18.93
C ARG A 356 -5.12 -5.13 -17.91
N THR A 357 -4.89 -5.37 -16.62
CA THR A 357 -5.85 -5.01 -15.57
C THR A 357 -5.16 -4.37 -14.36
N TYR A 358 -5.89 -3.49 -13.69
CA TYR A 358 -5.44 -2.81 -12.48
C TYR A 358 -5.14 -3.80 -11.35
N GLU A 359 -5.98 -4.81 -11.17
CA GLU A 359 -5.78 -5.84 -10.16
C GLU A 359 -4.51 -6.68 -10.41
N GLU A 360 -4.19 -7.01 -11.67
CA GLU A 360 -2.95 -7.74 -12.01
C GLU A 360 -1.69 -6.88 -11.78
N ALA A 361 -1.74 -5.58 -12.11
CA ALA A 361 -0.65 -4.64 -11.86
C ALA A 361 -0.38 -4.46 -10.36
N VAL A 362 -1.43 -4.29 -9.56
CA VAL A 362 -1.34 -4.24 -8.10
C VAL A 362 -0.78 -5.57 -7.55
N GLY A 363 -1.28 -6.72 -8.02
CA GLY A 363 -0.81 -8.03 -7.59
C GLY A 363 0.70 -8.23 -7.83
N ARG A 364 1.21 -7.85 -9.00
CA ARG A 364 2.65 -7.92 -9.31
C ARG A 364 3.49 -6.96 -8.48
N THR A 365 2.99 -5.74 -8.24
CA THR A 365 3.64 -4.77 -7.35
C THR A 365 3.77 -5.33 -5.93
N LYS A 366 2.69 -5.95 -5.42
CA LYS A 366 2.67 -6.60 -4.09
C LYS A 366 3.71 -7.71 -3.97
N VAL A 367 3.76 -8.63 -4.94
CA VAL A 367 4.74 -9.73 -4.94
C VAL A 367 6.17 -9.18 -4.91
N ARG A 368 6.47 -8.18 -5.74
CA ARG A 368 7.81 -7.62 -5.82
C ARG A 368 8.22 -6.84 -4.56
N LEU A 369 7.27 -6.19 -3.88
CA LEU A 369 7.50 -5.57 -2.57
C LEU A 369 7.71 -6.63 -1.47
N GLU A 370 6.95 -7.72 -1.50
CA GLU A 370 7.11 -8.82 -0.54
C GLU A 370 8.47 -9.53 -0.70
N GLU A 371 8.96 -9.71 -1.93
CA GLU A 371 10.28 -10.28 -2.22
C GLU A 371 11.43 -9.35 -1.81
N ALA A 372 11.24 -8.03 -1.89
CA ALA A 372 12.24 -7.04 -1.52
C ALA A 372 12.26 -6.71 -0.01
N ALA A 373 11.26 -7.16 0.75
CA ALA A 373 11.11 -6.83 2.14
C ALA A 373 12.15 -7.55 3.01
N ASP A 374 12.72 -6.82 3.97
CA ASP A 374 13.62 -7.38 4.96
C ASP A 374 12.88 -8.23 6.02
N GLY A 375 13.63 -8.72 7.03
CA GLY A 375 13.06 -9.48 8.15
C GLY A 375 11.95 -8.74 8.92
N ASN A 376 12.02 -7.41 8.95
CA ASN A 376 11.08 -6.52 9.62
C ASN A 376 9.91 -6.08 8.72
N GLY A 377 9.95 -6.40 7.44
CA GLY A 377 8.92 -6.02 6.47
C GLY A 377 9.09 -4.62 5.89
N LEU A 378 10.31 -4.07 5.95
CA LEU A 378 10.68 -2.78 5.37
C LEU A 378 11.30 -2.97 3.98
N VAL A 379 10.94 -2.08 3.05
CA VAL A 379 11.59 -1.98 1.74
C VAL A 379 12.05 -0.54 1.53
N PRO A 380 13.35 -0.27 1.29
CA PRO A 380 13.81 1.08 0.97
C PRO A 380 13.27 1.51 -0.40
N LEU A 381 12.76 2.74 -0.50
CA LEU A 381 12.28 3.28 -1.79
C LEU A 381 13.41 3.47 -2.80
N THR A 382 14.65 3.60 -2.33
CA THR A 382 15.82 3.78 -3.19
C THR A 382 16.02 2.57 -4.10
N GLY A 383 16.02 2.81 -5.41
CA GLY A 383 16.24 1.77 -6.41
C GLY A 383 14.99 1.00 -6.84
N LEU A 384 13.83 1.22 -6.19
CA LEU A 384 12.56 0.71 -6.68
C LEU A 384 12.08 1.55 -7.87
N ARG A 385 11.60 0.86 -8.91
CA ARG A 385 11.00 1.44 -10.11
C ARG A 385 9.81 0.57 -10.49
N PHE A 386 8.62 1.11 -10.33
CA PHE A 386 7.34 0.46 -10.66
C PHE A 386 6.63 1.18 -11.79
N VAL A 387 6.72 2.50 -11.82
CA VAL A 387 6.07 3.35 -12.82
C VAL A 387 7.06 3.71 -13.93
N GLN A 388 6.63 3.58 -15.18
CA GLN A 388 7.33 4.11 -16.34
C GLN A 388 6.92 5.57 -16.56
N THR A 389 7.89 6.47 -16.69
CA THR A 389 7.65 7.89 -16.97
C THR A 389 8.62 8.42 -18.01
N ILE A 390 8.17 9.40 -18.77
CA ILE A 390 9.00 10.16 -19.72
C ILE A 390 9.83 11.26 -19.04
N ASP A 391 9.50 11.61 -17.79
CA ASP A 391 10.20 12.64 -17.01
C ASP A 391 10.91 12.00 -15.80
N PRO A 392 12.24 11.79 -15.89
CA PRO A 392 13.02 11.21 -14.80
C PRO A 392 12.93 12.00 -13.49
N ALA A 393 12.60 13.30 -13.52
CA ALA A 393 12.45 14.11 -12.31
C ALA A 393 11.19 13.75 -11.50
N ARG A 394 10.15 13.21 -12.15
CA ARG A 394 8.89 12.81 -11.51
C ARG A 394 8.88 11.37 -11.02
N GLN A 395 9.86 10.56 -11.42
CA GLN A 395 9.95 9.12 -11.14
C GLN A 395 9.69 8.76 -9.67
N ALA A 396 10.43 9.37 -8.74
CA ALA A 396 10.31 9.03 -7.31
C ALA A 396 8.91 9.30 -6.76
N ARG A 397 8.32 10.45 -7.13
CA ARG A 397 6.97 10.82 -6.71
C ARG A 397 5.92 9.86 -7.26
N LEU A 398 6.01 9.49 -8.53
CA LEU A 398 5.07 8.57 -9.17
C LEU A 398 5.15 7.16 -8.58
N ASP A 399 6.35 6.67 -8.30
CA ASP A 399 6.52 5.37 -7.63
C ASP A 399 5.89 5.38 -6.23
N GLU A 400 6.08 6.45 -5.44
CA GLU A 400 5.44 6.61 -4.13
C GLU A 400 3.91 6.67 -4.22
N GLU A 401 3.37 7.47 -5.14
CA GLU A 401 1.93 7.58 -5.37
C GLU A 401 1.31 6.23 -5.79
N TRP A 402 1.99 5.47 -6.65
CA TRP A 402 1.53 4.13 -7.06
C TRP A 402 1.57 3.13 -5.90
N ILE A 403 2.64 3.12 -5.10
CA ILE A 403 2.75 2.25 -3.92
C ILE A 403 1.65 2.58 -2.90
N ALA A 404 1.36 3.87 -2.70
CA ALA A 404 0.26 4.31 -1.86
C ALA A 404 -1.10 3.86 -2.44
N ALA A 405 -1.30 3.95 -3.77
CA ALA A 405 -2.50 3.46 -4.45
C ALA A 405 -2.66 1.93 -4.35
N CYS A 406 -1.57 1.18 -4.21
CA CYS A 406 -1.57 -0.26 -3.92
C CYS A 406 -1.98 -0.59 -2.47
N GLY A 407 -2.07 0.43 -1.60
CA GLY A 407 -2.48 0.32 -0.20
C GLY A 407 -1.35 0.10 0.79
N TYR A 408 -0.09 0.36 0.41
CA TYR A 408 1.04 0.27 1.34
C TYR A 408 1.38 1.63 1.94
N PRO A 409 1.50 1.72 3.27
CA PRO A 409 1.98 2.94 3.92
C PRO A 409 3.48 3.12 3.67
N ILE A 410 3.88 4.39 3.57
CA ILE A 410 5.26 4.82 3.36
C ILE A 410 5.66 5.71 4.55
N ALA A 411 6.81 5.43 5.16
CA ALA A 411 7.35 6.21 6.26
C ALA A 411 8.88 6.26 6.16
N ALA A 412 9.46 7.45 6.41
CA ALA A 412 10.91 7.66 6.44
C ALA A 412 11.67 7.05 5.23
N GLY A 413 11.12 7.19 4.02
CA GLY A 413 11.74 6.66 2.79
C GLY A 413 11.61 5.15 2.60
N HIS A 414 10.77 4.47 3.38
CA HIS A 414 10.57 3.02 3.31
C HIS A 414 9.09 2.66 3.15
N VAL A 415 8.83 1.56 2.44
CA VAL A 415 7.51 0.93 2.31
C VAL A 415 7.32 -0.09 3.43
N LEU A 416 6.19 -0.03 4.13
CA LEU A 416 5.89 -0.94 5.24
C LEU A 416 4.96 -2.06 4.76
N VAL A 417 5.55 -3.17 4.32
CA VAL A 417 4.81 -4.27 3.66
C VAL A 417 3.95 -5.08 4.64
N ARG A 418 4.44 -5.24 5.88
CA ARG A 418 3.81 -6.08 6.91
C ARG A 418 3.04 -5.30 7.98
N ALA A 419 2.90 -3.98 7.86
CA ALA A 419 2.28 -3.13 8.88
C ALA A 419 0.73 -3.30 8.97
N ARG A 420 0.28 -4.48 9.42
CA ARG A 420 -1.14 -4.87 9.51
C ARG A 420 -1.69 -4.79 10.94
N SER A 421 -0.85 -4.97 11.94
CA SER A 421 -1.20 -4.90 13.36
C SER A 421 -0.39 -3.82 14.10
N LEU A 422 -0.84 -3.42 15.30
CA LEU A 422 -0.07 -2.48 16.13
C LEU A 422 1.32 -3.01 16.51
N GLY A 423 1.48 -4.33 16.64
CA GLY A 423 2.78 -4.97 16.83
C GLY A 423 3.69 -4.76 15.62
N ASP A 424 3.17 -5.00 14.41
CA ASP A 424 3.93 -4.79 13.16
C ASP A 424 4.33 -3.32 12.97
N TRP A 425 3.43 -2.39 13.28
CA TRP A 425 3.73 -0.96 13.27
C TRP A 425 4.83 -0.61 14.28
N GLY A 426 4.79 -1.21 15.47
CA GLY A 426 5.84 -1.07 16.47
C GLY A 426 7.21 -1.56 15.98
N VAL A 427 7.24 -2.74 15.38
CA VAL A 427 8.45 -3.33 14.78
C VAL A 427 8.99 -2.42 13.68
N ALA A 428 8.13 -1.95 12.77
CA ALA A 428 8.52 -1.06 11.69
C ALA A 428 9.14 0.25 12.21
N VAL A 429 8.51 0.91 13.19
CA VAL A 429 9.03 2.15 13.78
C VAL A 429 10.37 1.92 14.47
N LEU A 430 10.49 0.86 15.29
CA LEU A 430 11.75 0.54 15.96
C LEU A 430 12.87 0.23 14.96
N ALA A 431 12.57 -0.52 13.90
CA ALA A 431 13.53 -0.84 12.84
C ALA A 431 14.00 0.40 12.08
N LEU A 432 13.11 1.37 11.81
CA LEU A 432 13.46 2.62 11.11
C LEU A 432 14.33 3.55 11.96
N GLU A 433 14.08 3.62 13.26
CA GLU A 433 14.80 4.53 14.16
C GLU A 433 16.13 3.93 14.62
N GLY A 434 16.21 2.60 14.75
CA GLY A 434 17.45 1.89 15.07
C GLY A 434 17.90 2.00 16.54
N GLU A 435 17.06 2.55 17.42
CA GLU A 435 17.33 2.67 18.86
C GLU A 435 16.08 2.35 19.71
N PRO A 436 16.25 1.98 21.00
CA PRO A 436 15.11 1.69 21.87
C PRO A 436 14.25 2.92 22.10
N LEU A 437 12.92 2.75 22.02
CA LEU A 437 11.97 3.87 22.13
C LEU A 437 10.90 3.62 23.18
N GLU A 438 10.43 4.72 23.78
CA GLU A 438 9.26 4.72 24.65
C GLU A 438 7.96 4.46 23.85
N ALA A 439 6.97 3.82 24.48
CA ALA A 439 5.68 3.55 23.82
C ALA A 439 5.00 4.82 23.27
N GLU A 440 5.15 5.96 23.94
CA GLU A 440 4.60 7.23 23.49
C GLU A 440 5.30 7.74 22.21
N ALA A 441 6.62 7.62 22.16
CA ALA A 441 7.43 8.00 21.00
C ALA A 441 7.14 7.11 19.78
N ILE A 442 6.88 5.82 20.01
CA ILE A 442 6.43 4.88 18.98
C ILE A 442 5.04 5.29 18.49
N LEU A 443 4.08 5.52 19.40
CA LEU A 443 2.71 5.88 19.03
C LEU A 443 2.66 7.17 18.19
N ALA A 444 3.47 8.17 18.56
CA ALA A 444 3.57 9.44 17.82
C ALA A 444 3.98 9.25 16.35
N ARG A 445 4.69 8.16 16.02
CA ARG A 445 5.15 7.83 14.67
C ARG A 445 4.21 6.91 13.89
N ILE A 446 3.27 6.26 14.56
CA ILE A 446 2.37 5.25 13.94
C ILE A 446 1.27 5.89 13.07
N GLY A 447 1.01 7.20 13.14
CA GLY A 447 0.08 7.88 12.23
C GLY A 447 -1.39 7.42 12.30
N VAL A 448 -1.73 6.50 13.23
CA VAL A 448 -3.09 5.98 13.45
C VAL A 448 -3.55 6.37 14.86
N GLU A 449 -4.72 6.99 14.97
CA GLU A 449 -5.31 7.35 16.27
C GLU A 449 -5.66 6.10 17.10
N ARG A 450 -4.82 5.78 18.10
CA ARG A 450 -5.02 4.63 19.00
C ARG A 450 -4.60 4.97 20.42
N SER A 451 -5.08 4.16 21.37
CA SER A 451 -4.71 4.34 22.78
C SER A 451 -3.31 3.79 23.06
N LEU A 452 -2.56 4.51 23.88
CA LEU A 452 -1.23 4.11 24.34
C LEU A 452 -1.24 2.74 25.05
N GLY A 453 -2.32 2.43 25.78
CA GLY A 453 -2.50 1.13 26.43
C GLY A 453 -2.64 -0.03 25.45
N SER A 454 -3.33 0.17 24.32
CA SER A 454 -3.46 -0.86 23.28
C SER A 454 -2.13 -1.15 22.59
N LEU A 455 -1.32 -0.12 22.33
CA LEU A 455 0.02 -0.29 21.77
C LEU A 455 0.92 -1.08 22.72
N ARG A 456 0.99 -0.68 24.01
CA ARG A 456 1.78 -1.41 25.02
C ARG A 456 1.41 -2.89 25.08
N ASN A 457 0.11 -3.21 25.07
CA ASN A 457 -0.35 -4.59 25.09
C ASN A 457 0.02 -5.35 23.81
N ALA A 458 -0.05 -4.70 22.64
CA ALA A 458 0.34 -5.31 21.37
C ALA A 458 1.85 -5.58 21.31
N LEU A 459 2.68 -4.60 21.72
CA LEU A 459 4.14 -4.75 21.79
C LEU A 459 4.55 -5.87 22.76
N ALA A 460 3.87 -5.98 23.91
CA ALA A 460 4.15 -7.04 24.88
C ALA A 460 3.79 -8.45 24.39
N LEU A 461 2.93 -8.57 23.38
CA LEU A 461 2.55 -9.86 22.77
C LEU A 461 3.36 -10.16 21.50
N GLU A 462 4.12 -9.20 20.99
CA GLU A 462 4.86 -9.31 19.73
C GLU A 462 6.24 -9.95 19.98
N PRO A 463 6.51 -11.17 19.50
CA PRO A 463 7.76 -11.88 19.81
C PRO A 463 9.04 -11.21 19.30
N ARG A 464 8.93 -10.35 18.28
CA ARG A 464 10.07 -9.59 17.71
C ARG A 464 10.47 -8.38 18.54
N VAL A 465 9.66 -8.00 19.54
CA VAL A 465 9.89 -6.85 20.40
C VAL A 465 10.18 -7.32 21.81
N ILE A 466 11.24 -6.79 22.40
CA ILE A 466 11.56 -6.97 23.82
C ILE A 466 11.36 -5.66 24.55
N ARG A 467 11.03 -5.76 25.82
CA ARG A 467 10.95 -4.60 26.70
C ARG A 467 12.28 -4.49 27.44
N VAL A 468 13.04 -3.41 27.24
CA VAL A 468 14.36 -3.20 27.87
C VAL A 468 14.27 -2.34 29.14
N ASP A 469 13.18 -1.60 29.31
CA ASP A 469 12.87 -0.81 30.51
C ASP A 469 11.35 -0.78 30.76
N ARG A 470 10.85 -0.21 31.86
CA ARG A 470 9.43 -0.12 32.25
C ARG A 470 8.50 0.23 31.10
N ASP A 471 8.92 1.17 30.24
CA ASP A 471 8.14 1.64 29.08
C ASP A 471 8.97 1.81 27.80
N VAL A 472 10.19 1.26 27.76
CA VAL A 472 11.10 1.33 26.60
C VAL A 472 11.16 -0.03 25.92
N PHE A 473 10.97 -0.02 24.61
CA PHE A 473 10.88 -1.20 23.76
C PHE A 473 11.99 -1.19 22.71
N ALA A 474 12.46 -2.37 22.35
CA ALA A 474 13.53 -2.58 21.38
C ALA A 474 13.24 -3.83 20.53
N LEU A 475 13.91 -3.98 19.39
CA LEU A 475 13.85 -5.23 18.64
C LEU A 475 14.67 -6.31 19.35
N ALA A 476 14.15 -7.55 19.36
CA ALA A 476 14.80 -8.69 19.98
C ALA A 476 16.20 -8.97 19.39
N ASP A 477 16.37 -8.75 18.08
CA ASP A 477 17.61 -9.02 17.35
C ASP A 477 18.73 -8.00 17.65
N TRP A 478 18.46 -6.95 18.44
CA TRP A 478 19.49 -6.00 18.87
C TRP A 478 20.37 -6.52 20.01
N GLY A 479 20.04 -7.67 20.60
CA GLY A 479 20.85 -8.31 21.65
C GLY A 479 20.87 -7.54 22.97
N LEU A 480 19.86 -6.71 23.23
CA LEU A 480 19.68 -6.02 24.51
C LEU A 480 19.06 -6.95 25.55
N GLU A 481 19.31 -6.67 26.84
CA GLU A 481 18.77 -7.45 27.95
C GLU A 481 17.27 -7.16 28.16
N GLU A 482 16.45 -8.20 28.29
CA GLU A 482 15.01 -8.07 28.50
C GLU A 482 14.68 -7.76 29.97
N TYR A 483 13.93 -6.68 30.19
CA TYR A 483 13.38 -6.30 31.48
C TYR A 483 12.09 -7.06 31.80
N GLY A 484 12.24 -8.20 32.49
CA GLY A 484 11.15 -9.05 32.99
C GLY A 484 10.23 -8.42 34.06
N GLY A 485 10.39 -7.13 34.37
CA GLY A 485 9.59 -6.40 35.34
C GLY A 485 10.11 -6.46 36.78
N ILE A 486 9.52 -5.64 37.65
CA ILE A 486 10.00 -5.44 39.04
C ILE A 486 10.14 -6.76 39.81
N ARG A 487 9.19 -7.69 39.63
CA ARG A 487 9.23 -8.98 40.33
C ARG A 487 10.39 -9.86 39.86
N GLN A 488 10.65 -9.92 38.56
CA GLN A 488 11.77 -10.69 38.00
C GLN A 488 13.10 -10.05 38.38
N MET A 489 13.21 -8.72 38.28
CA MET A 489 14.37 -7.96 38.77
C MET A 489 14.69 -8.26 40.24
N ILE A 490 13.69 -8.22 41.14
CA ILE A 490 13.90 -8.58 42.55
C ILE A 490 14.33 -10.04 42.67
N LYS A 491 13.72 -10.95 41.89
CA LYS A 491 14.08 -12.37 41.88
C LYS A 491 15.56 -12.57 41.52
N ASP A 492 16.01 -11.97 40.43
CA ASP A 492 17.38 -12.11 39.92
C ASP A 492 18.40 -11.55 40.93
N GLN A 493 18.08 -10.42 41.56
CA GLN A 493 18.94 -9.82 42.60
C GLN A 493 18.97 -10.67 43.89
N VAL A 494 17.83 -11.23 44.31
CA VAL A 494 17.76 -12.14 45.46
C VAL A 494 18.52 -13.44 45.17
N ASP A 495 18.37 -14.01 43.98
CA ASP A 495 19.05 -15.24 43.55
C ASP A 495 20.57 -15.02 43.45
N ALA A 496 21.01 -13.89 42.86
CA ALA A 496 22.41 -13.49 42.80
C ALA A 496 23.03 -13.24 44.20
N GLY A 497 22.23 -12.73 45.14
CA GLY A 497 22.61 -12.53 46.54
C GLY A 497 22.55 -13.79 47.42
N GLY A 498 22.33 -14.98 46.85
CA GLY A 498 22.25 -16.23 47.60
C GLY A 498 21.00 -16.35 48.48
N GLY A 499 19.88 -15.78 48.03
CA GLY A 499 18.57 -15.86 48.67
C GLY A 499 18.19 -14.63 49.52
N HIS A 500 19.04 -13.61 49.58
CA HIS A 500 18.78 -12.35 50.28
C HIS A 500 19.46 -11.16 49.59
N VAL A 501 18.88 -9.97 49.70
CA VAL A 501 19.45 -8.71 49.16
C VAL A 501 19.00 -7.52 50.02
N LEU A 502 19.82 -6.47 50.14
CA LEU A 502 19.41 -5.26 50.85
C LEU A 502 18.39 -4.47 50.02
N LEU A 503 17.38 -3.92 50.69
CA LEU A 503 16.37 -3.07 50.04
C LEU A 503 17.00 -1.83 49.42
N THR A 504 18.03 -1.25 50.02
CA THR A 504 18.78 -0.12 49.46
C THR A 504 19.43 -0.48 48.13
N ASP A 505 20.03 -1.67 48.02
CA ASP A 505 20.70 -2.12 46.81
C ASP A 505 19.70 -2.41 45.70
N LEU A 506 18.53 -2.97 46.06
CA LEU A 506 17.40 -3.12 45.12
C LEU A 506 16.87 -1.77 44.63
N LEU A 507 16.80 -0.77 45.51
CA LEU A 507 16.34 0.56 45.12
C LEU A 507 17.34 1.26 44.19
N GLU A 508 18.64 1.15 44.48
CA GLU A 508 19.70 1.68 43.62
C GLU A 508 19.74 0.95 42.27
N HIS A 509 19.60 -0.38 42.27
CA HIS A 509 19.52 -1.15 41.03
C HIS A 509 18.28 -0.79 40.19
N ALA A 510 17.14 -0.54 40.83
CA ALA A 510 15.91 -0.16 40.17
C ALA A 510 15.94 1.25 39.54
N GLU A 511 16.86 2.12 39.95
CA GLU A 511 17.06 3.44 39.31
C GLU A 511 17.48 3.31 37.85
N ARG A 512 18.14 2.19 37.48
CA ARG A 512 18.51 1.89 36.09
C ARG A 512 17.31 1.67 35.16
N TYR A 513 16.14 1.35 35.72
CA TYR A 513 14.93 1.00 34.98
C TYR A 513 13.77 1.99 35.23
N ALA A 514 14.08 3.23 35.64
CA ALA A 514 13.11 4.30 35.92
C ALA A 514 11.87 3.84 36.75
N VAL A 515 12.05 2.88 37.66
CA VAL A 515 10.98 2.33 38.49
C VAL A 515 10.81 3.20 39.73
N ALA A 516 9.56 3.54 40.08
CA ALA A 516 9.29 4.27 41.31
C ALA A 516 9.70 3.46 42.55
N ARG A 517 10.44 4.10 43.47
CA ARG A 517 10.89 3.49 44.74
C ARG A 517 9.75 2.85 45.53
N SER A 518 8.59 3.50 45.56
CA SER A 518 7.38 2.99 46.22
C SER A 518 6.91 1.66 45.64
N SER A 519 7.05 1.46 44.33
CA SER A 519 6.69 0.21 43.65
C SER A 519 7.67 -0.91 43.99
N VAL A 520 8.98 -0.62 44.03
CA VAL A 520 9.99 -1.61 44.44
C VAL A 520 9.75 -2.06 45.89
N ILE A 521 9.52 -1.11 46.81
CA ILE A 521 9.21 -1.40 48.22
C ILE A 521 7.95 -2.26 48.33
N ALA A 522 6.90 -1.93 47.58
CA ALA A 522 5.66 -2.69 47.58
C ALA A 522 5.87 -4.13 47.10
N TYR A 523 6.58 -4.34 45.99
CA TYR A 523 6.86 -5.68 45.46
C TYR A 523 7.83 -6.48 46.34
N ALA A 524 8.84 -5.83 46.92
CA ALA A 524 9.80 -6.45 47.83
C ALA A 524 9.16 -6.88 49.18
N SER A 525 8.06 -6.24 49.56
CA SER A 525 7.30 -6.54 50.77
C SER A 525 6.09 -7.45 50.50
N ALA A 526 5.94 -7.95 49.27
CA ALA A 526 4.82 -8.76 48.85
C ALA A 526 5.29 -10.10 48.28
N HIS A 527 4.40 -11.10 48.33
CA HIS A 527 4.68 -12.44 47.84
C HIS A 527 5.25 -12.44 46.39
N PRO A 528 6.32 -13.20 46.09
CA PRO A 528 6.95 -14.24 46.93
C PRO A 528 8.01 -13.74 47.91
N PHE A 529 8.17 -12.43 48.07
CA PHE A 529 9.21 -11.82 48.89
C PHE A 529 8.67 -11.33 50.23
N VAL A 530 9.58 -11.14 51.17
CA VAL A 530 9.35 -10.43 52.43
C VAL A 530 10.52 -9.51 52.69
N CYS A 531 10.22 -8.28 53.13
CA CYS A 531 11.22 -7.33 53.58
C CYS A 531 11.17 -7.22 55.10
N THR A 532 12.23 -7.68 55.77
CA THR A 532 12.36 -7.60 57.24
C THR A 532 13.63 -6.83 57.56
N SER A 533 13.52 -5.75 58.35
CA SER A 533 14.66 -4.93 58.77
C SER A 533 15.55 -4.44 57.61
N GLY A 534 14.95 -4.13 56.46
CA GLY A 534 15.68 -3.65 55.27
C GLY A 534 16.34 -4.75 54.43
N VAL A 535 16.15 -6.03 54.74
CA VAL A 535 16.62 -7.18 53.94
C VAL A 535 15.42 -7.81 53.24
N VAL A 536 15.52 -8.01 51.93
CA VAL A 536 14.53 -8.67 51.08
C VAL A 536 14.97 -10.10 50.81
N GLN A 537 14.07 -11.05 51.04
CA GLN A 537 14.31 -12.48 50.84
C GLN A 537 13.02 -13.19 50.40
N TYR A 538 13.10 -14.44 49.98
CA TYR A 538 11.91 -15.25 49.75
C TYR A 538 11.13 -15.47 51.04
N MET A 539 9.80 -15.34 50.95
CA MET A 539 8.91 -15.55 52.08
C MET A 539 8.99 -17.01 52.54
N PRO A 540 9.24 -17.28 53.84
CA PRO A 540 9.24 -18.63 54.37
C PRO A 540 7.88 -19.31 54.15
N ARG A 541 7.87 -20.59 53.76
CA ARG A 541 6.66 -21.36 53.41
C ARG A 541 5.56 -21.36 54.50
N ALA A 542 5.93 -21.09 55.76
CA ALA A 542 5.02 -20.99 56.90
C ALA A 542 4.37 -19.60 57.10
N ALA A 543 4.88 -18.54 56.47
CA ALA A 543 4.43 -17.15 56.65
C ALA A 543 3.49 -16.64 55.53
N ALA A 544 3.20 -17.47 54.52
CA ALA A 544 2.42 -17.07 53.33
C ALA A 544 0.92 -16.82 53.57
N GLY A 545 0.44 -16.91 54.82
CA GLY A 545 -0.99 -16.96 55.16
C GLY A 545 -1.60 -15.74 55.85
N ASN A 546 -0.91 -14.59 55.99
CA ASN A 546 -1.40 -13.50 56.83
C ASN A 546 -2.19 -12.44 56.04
N GLY A 547 -3.35 -12.82 55.50
CA GLY A 547 -4.42 -11.86 55.21
C GLY A 547 -5.08 -11.39 56.51
N ARG A 548 -5.64 -10.18 56.56
CA ARG A 548 -6.50 -9.78 57.70
C ARG A 548 -7.62 -10.81 57.83
N GLU A 549 -8.00 -11.17 59.07
CA GLU A 549 -9.13 -12.07 59.30
C GLU A 549 -10.39 -11.55 58.60
N PRO A 550 -11.20 -12.42 57.96
CA PRO A 550 -12.45 -12.02 57.32
C PRO A 550 -13.37 -11.21 58.25
N ALA A 551 -13.44 -11.59 59.53
CA ALA A 551 -14.20 -10.91 60.58
C ALA A 551 -13.66 -9.53 61.03
N ARG A 552 -12.53 -9.06 60.48
CA ARG A 552 -11.97 -7.72 60.75
C ARG A 552 -11.80 -6.89 59.48
N THR A 553 -12.30 -7.39 58.36
CA THR A 553 -12.14 -6.76 57.05
C THR A 553 -13.31 -5.84 56.77
N LYS A 554 -13.02 -4.55 56.53
CA LYS A 554 -14.00 -3.52 56.15
C LYS A 554 -14.93 -4.02 55.05
N ARG A 555 -16.23 -3.78 55.18
CA ARG A 555 -17.30 -4.13 54.22
C ARG A 555 -17.45 -5.62 53.88
N LEU A 556 -16.74 -6.51 54.58
CA LEU A 556 -16.88 -7.95 54.46
C LEU A 556 -17.69 -8.49 55.64
N PHE A 557 -18.87 -9.04 55.35
CA PHE A 557 -19.84 -9.46 56.35
C PHE A 557 -20.18 -10.95 56.21
N ARG A 558 -20.49 -11.59 57.35
CA ARG A 558 -20.93 -12.98 57.41
C ARG A 558 -22.45 -13.07 57.28
N GLY A 559 -22.93 -13.92 56.37
CA GLY A 559 -24.32 -14.40 56.35
C GLY A 559 -24.42 -15.82 56.93
N ASP A 560 -25.61 -16.42 56.87
CA ASP A 560 -25.87 -17.74 57.48
C ASP A 560 -24.93 -18.85 56.96
N ALA A 561 -24.68 -18.88 55.64
CA ALA A 561 -23.82 -19.87 54.98
C ALA A 561 -22.94 -19.25 53.87
N GLU A 562 -22.74 -17.93 53.89
CA GLU A 562 -22.01 -17.20 52.85
C GLU A 562 -21.25 -16.00 53.42
N TRP A 563 -20.32 -15.47 52.65
CA TRP A 563 -19.63 -14.21 52.90
C TRP A 563 -20.06 -13.17 51.88
N ARG A 564 -20.23 -11.93 52.33
CA ARG A 564 -20.77 -10.83 51.52
C ARG A 564 -19.80 -9.66 51.55
N LEU A 565 -19.18 -9.34 50.42
CA LEU A 565 -18.34 -8.15 50.27
C LEU A 565 -19.16 -7.02 49.64
N ARG A 566 -19.42 -5.95 50.40
CA ARG A 566 -20.11 -4.76 49.88
C ARG A 566 -19.14 -3.90 49.06
N ILE A 567 -19.50 -3.64 47.81
CA ILE A 567 -18.80 -2.70 46.94
C ILE A 567 -19.78 -1.62 46.46
N THR A 568 -19.25 -0.44 46.21
CA THR A 568 -19.99 0.66 45.58
C THR A 568 -19.62 0.68 44.10
N VAL A 569 -20.61 0.64 43.21
CA VAL A 569 -20.39 0.57 41.77
C VAL A 569 -19.79 1.88 41.26
N THR A 570 -18.64 1.78 40.61
CA THR A 570 -17.90 2.91 40.01
C THR A 570 -17.77 2.75 38.49
N ASN A 571 -17.27 3.80 37.81
CA ASN A 571 -17.00 3.76 36.37
C ASN A 571 -16.05 2.62 35.96
N ASP A 572 -15.12 2.22 36.83
CA ASP A 572 -14.19 1.13 36.54
C ASP A 572 -14.89 -0.22 36.43
N HIS A 573 -15.92 -0.46 37.25
CA HIS A 573 -16.73 -1.67 37.21
C HIS A 573 -17.59 -1.73 35.93
N LEU A 574 -18.11 -0.57 35.48
CA LEU A 574 -18.91 -0.47 34.26
C LEU A 574 -18.07 -0.43 32.98
N ARG A 575 -16.77 -0.11 33.05
CA ARG A 575 -15.83 -0.18 31.93
C ARG A 575 -15.56 -1.61 31.49
N GLY A 576 -15.61 -2.55 32.44
CA GLY A 576 -15.50 -3.99 32.18
C GLY A 576 -14.10 -4.57 32.34
N SER A 577 -13.22 -3.88 33.05
CA SER A 577 -11.96 -4.44 33.56
C SER A 577 -12.19 -5.20 34.87
N GLY A 578 -11.32 -6.17 35.17
CA GLY A 578 -11.26 -6.73 36.53
C GLY A 578 -10.85 -5.66 37.55
N PHE A 579 -11.15 -5.91 38.83
CA PHE A 579 -10.94 -4.93 39.92
C PHE A 579 -10.35 -5.63 41.16
N PRO A 580 -9.59 -4.90 42.01
CA PRO A 580 -8.97 -5.50 43.19
C PRO A 580 -10.00 -5.86 44.26
N ILE A 581 -9.75 -6.97 44.97
CA ILE A 581 -10.54 -7.40 46.13
C ILE A 581 -9.61 -7.58 47.35
N PRO A 582 -10.15 -7.50 48.59
CA PRO A 582 -9.37 -7.77 49.79
C PRO A 582 -8.77 -9.18 49.78
N SER A 583 -7.55 -9.33 50.30
CA SER A 583 -6.90 -10.64 50.44
C SER A 583 -7.73 -11.63 51.26
N ALA A 584 -8.42 -11.15 52.30
CA ALA A 584 -9.35 -11.95 53.09
C ALA A 584 -10.44 -12.60 52.22
N ALA A 585 -11.01 -11.87 51.26
CA ALA A 585 -12.03 -12.38 50.34
C ALA A 585 -11.47 -13.43 49.37
N ALA A 586 -10.22 -13.27 48.92
CA ALA A 586 -9.54 -14.27 48.10
C ALA A 586 -9.18 -15.53 48.90
N SER A 587 -8.76 -15.39 50.16
CA SER A 587 -8.46 -16.51 51.05
C SER A 587 -9.70 -17.36 51.35
N LEU A 588 -10.89 -16.75 51.45
CA LEU A 588 -12.16 -17.47 51.66
C LEU A 588 -12.46 -18.49 50.55
N VAL A 589 -12.05 -18.21 49.31
CA VAL A 589 -12.24 -19.16 48.19
C VAL A 589 -11.07 -20.15 48.03
N GLY A 590 -10.11 -20.13 48.96
CA GLY A 590 -8.93 -20.98 48.96
C GLY A 590 -7.81 -20.51 48.04
N LEU A 591 -7.88 -19.28 47.51
CA LEU A 591 -6.89 -18.76 46.56
C LEU A 591 -5.61 -18.34 47.28
N GLN A 592 -4.47 -18.86 46.82
CA GLN A 592 -3.14 -18.45 47.30
C GLN A 592 -2.46 -17.47 46.31
N PRO A 593 -1.49 -16.67 46.77
CA PRO A 593 -0.69 -15.82 45.87
C PRO A 593 -0.06 -16.61 44.71
N GLY A 594 -0.11 -16.03 43.52
CA GLY A 594 0.35 -16.65 42.26
C GLY A 594 -0.66 -17.56 41.57
N GLN A 595 -1.80 -17.85 42.21
CA GLN A 595 -2.83 -18.71 41.62
C GLN A 595 -3.91 -17.91 40.91
N THR A 596 -4.59 -18.60 39.99
CA THR A 596 -5.85 -18.17 39.39
C THR A 596 -6.88 -19.27 39.62
N GLN A 597 -8.08 -18.89 40.02
CA GLN A 597 -9.18 -19.81 40.28
C GLN A 597 -10.46 -19.29 39.61
N LEU A 598 -11.26 -20.21 39.09
CA LEU A 598 -12.57 -19.94 38.52
C LEU A 598 -13.63 -20.29 39.57
N LEU A 599 -14.53 -19.35 39.84
CA LEU A 599 -15.70 -19.55 40.69
C LEU A 599 -16.91 -19.81 39.81
N SER A 600 -17.78 -20.72 40.24
CA SER A 600 -19.01 -21.03 39.52
C SER A 600 -20.06 -19.97 39.83
N ALA A 601 -20.54 -19.22 38.84
CA ALA A 601 -21.65 -18.28 39.00
C ALA A 601 -22.82 -18.62 38.08
N THR A 602 -24.01 -18.14 38.45
CA THR A 602 -25.26 -18.33 37.67
C THR A 602 -25.21 -17.67 36.28
N PHE A 603 -24.25 -16.76 36.07
CA PHE A 603 -24.03 -16.00 34.83
C PHE A 603 -22.69 -16.34 34.16
N GLY A 604 -22.11 -17.51 34.48
CA GLY A 604 -20.86 -18.01 33.91
C GLY A 604 -19.72 -18.13 34.92
N GLU A 605 -18.56 -18.58 34.47
CA GLU A 605 -17.39 -18.70 35.35
C GLU A 605 -16.78 -17.32 35.67
N GLN A 606 -16.55 -17.05 36.94
CA GLN A 606 -15.93 -15.81 37.41
C GLN A 606 -14.49 -16.06 37.84
N ALA A 607 -13.53 -15.47 37.14
CA ALA A 607 -12.12 -15.60 37.48
C ALA A 607 -11.72 -14.72 38.68
N VAL A 608 -11.01 -15.30 39.64
CA VAL A 608 -10.27 -14.59 40.70
C VAL A 608 -8.79 -14.87 40.52
N ARG A 609 -7.96 -13.82 40.51
CA ARG A 609 -6.51 -13.91 40.22
C ARG A 609 -5.72 -13.24 41.32
N TRP A 610 -4.70 -13.91 41.84
CA TRP A 610 -3.75 -13.32 42.79
C TRP A 610 -2.34 -13.27 42.20
N THR A 611 -2.21 -12.78 40.98
CA THR A 611 -0.92 -12.69 40.27
C THR A 611 -0.15 -11.41 40.61
N GLY A 612 -0.82 -10.35 41.06
CA GLY A 612 -0.22 -9.06 41.43
C GLY A 612 0.00 -8.87 42.94
N LEU A 613 0.14 -7.60 43.36
CA LEU A 613 0.24 -7.18 44.78
C LEU A 613 -1.05 -7.46 45.57
N GLN A 614 -2.21 -7.35 44.90
CA GLN A 614 -3.52 -7.63 45.46
C GLN A 614 -4.26 -8.66 44.60
N PRO A 615 -5.14 -9.48 45.19
CA PRO A 615 -6.04 -10.30 44.42
C PRO A 615 -7.04 -9.43 43.67
N SER A 616 -7.49 -9.91 42.52
CA SER A 616 -8.44 -9.23 41.65
C SER A 616 -9.53 -10.18 41.20
N LEU A 617 -10.74 -9.65 41.09
CA LEU A 617 -11.87 -10.32 40.49
C LEU A 617 -11.98 -9.89 39.02
N GLY A 618 -12.34 -10.81 38.14
CA GLY A 618 -12.67 -10.50 36.75
C GLY A 618 -13.85 -9.54 36.60
N SER A 619 -14.14 -9.14 35.37
CA SER A 619 -15.22 -8.19 35.06
C SER A 619 -16.58 -8.70 35.54
N ILE A 620 -17.34 -7.84 36.20
CA ILE A 620 -18.74 -8.08 36.60
C ILE A 620 -19.74 -7.23 35.79
N ARG A 621 -19.25 -6.51 34.77
CA ARG A 621 -20.02 -5.52 34.01
C ARG A 621 -21.31 -6.09 33.41
N ALA A 622 -21.20 -7.25 32.75
CA ALA A 622 -22.34 -7.87 32.09
C ALA A 622 -23.49 -8.12 33.08
N ARG A 623 -23.15 -8.61 34.27
CA ARG A 623 -24.13 -8.88 35.32
C ARG A 623 -24.71 -7.60 35.93
N LEU A 624 -23.89 -6.56 36.15
CA LEU A 624 -24.38 -5.26 36.65
C LEU A 624 -25.38 -4.61 35.68
N LEU A 625 -25.12 -4.69 34.37
CA LEU A 625 -26.03 -4.18 33.33
C LEU A 625 -27.34 -4.95 33.28
N GLU A 626 -27.29 -6.28 33.36
CA GLU A 626 -28.47 -7.15 33.40
C GLU A 626 -29.35 -6.84 34.63
N MET A 627 -28.73 -6.59 35.79
CA MET A 627 -29.43 -6.23 37.03
C MET A 627 -29.94 -4.78 37.06
N GLY A 628 -29.59 -3.95 36.07
CA GLY A 628 -29.95 -2.54 36.02
C GLY A 628 -29.35 -1.71 37.16
N VAL A 629 -28.13 -2.03 37.60
CA VAL A 629 -27.43 -1.34 38.69
C VAL A 629 -26.57 -0.20 38.13
N GLY A 630 -26.80 1.02 38.62
CA GLY A 630 -26.12 2.23 38.18
C GLY A 630 -24.88 2.61 39.01
N LEU A 631 -24.22 3.70 38.60
CA LEU A 631 -23.12 4.32 39.33
C LEU A 631 -23.56 4.77 40.73
N GLY A 632 -22.74 4.51 41.74
CA GLY A 632 -23.00 4.90 43.13
C GLY A 632 -23.95 3.97 43.88
N GLU A 633 -24.54 2.96 43.23
CA GLU A 633 -25.31 1.92 43.91
C GLU A 633 -24.39 0.89 44.57
N ASP A 634 -24.79 0.39 45.74
CA ASP A 634 -24.09 -0.67 46.44
C ASP A 634 -24.59 -2.06 46.00
N VAL A 635 -23.64 -2.98 45.83
CA VAL A 635 -23.89 -4.40 45.58
C VAL A 635 -23.05 -5.25 46.52
N PHE A 636 -23.54 -6.46 46.79
CA PHE A 636 -22.83 -7.49 47.52
C PHE A 636 -22.30 -8.54 46.57
N LEU A 637 -21.00 -8.75 46.62
CA LEU A 637 -20.35 -9.91 46.04
C LEU A 637 -20.47 -11.05 47.05
N VAL A 638 -21.21 -12.09 46.67
CA VAL A 638 -21.55 -13.20 47.55
C VAL A 638 -20.65 -14.38 47.24
N LEU A 639 -19.87 -14.78 48.24
CA LEU A 639 -18.92 -15.87 48.20
C LEU A 639 -19.45 -16.99 49.10
N GLN A 640 -19.87 -18.11 48.51
CA GLN A 640 -20.34 -19.26 49.26
C GLN A 640 -19.19 -20.22 49.58
N ASP A 641 -19.36 -21.01 50.64
CA ASP A 641 -18.33 -21.91 51.17
C ASP A 641 -17.93 -23.04 50.17
N ASP A 642 -18.73 -23.27 49.12
CA ASP A 642 -18.55 -24.26 48.04
C ASP A 642 -17.98 -23.67 46.72
N ARG A 643 -17.39 -22.47 46.76
CA ARG A 643 -16.83 -21.74 45.60
C ARG A 643 -17.89 -21.25 44.59
N VAL A 644 -19.15 -21.18 45.01
CA VAL A 644 -20.19 -20.50 44.24
C VAL A 644 -20.08 -18.99 44.43
N PHE A 645 -20.21 -18.26 43.32
CA PHE A 645 -20.17 -16.80 43.26
C PHE A 645 -21.51 -16.25 42.78
N ASP A 646 -21.99 -15.19 43.43
CA ASP A 646 -23.20 -14.48 43.01
C ASP A 646 -23.06 -12.97 43.28
N ILE A 647 -23.89 -12.18 42.63
CA ILE A 647 -23.95 -10.72 42.82
C ILE A 647 -25.37 -10.35 43.20
N ARG A 648 -25.51 -9.63 44.32
CA ARG A 648 -26.81 -9.21 44.85
C ARG A 648 -26.86 -7.71 45.02
N ARG A 649 -28.00 -7.11 44.68
CA ARG A 649 -28.23 -5.68 44.90
C ARG A 649 -28.42 -5.40 46.40
N ALA A 650 -27.84 -4.31 46.90
CA ALA A 650 -28.15 -3.86 48.25
C ALA A 650 -29.61 -3.37 48.33
N GLU A 651 -30.25 -3.57 49.49
CA GLU A 651 -31.61 -3.07 49.71
C GLU A 651 -31.62 -1.56 49.86
N ARG A 652 -32.70 -0.91 49.40
CA ARG A 652 -32.87 0.53 49.54
C ARG A 652 -33.07 0.91 51.02
N PRO A 653 -32.61 2.11 51.45
CA PRO A 653 -32.91 2.63 52.77
C PRO A 653 -34.42 2.73 53.01
N THR A 654 -34.84 2.40 54.23
CA THR A 654 -36.24 2.41 54.68
C THR A 654 -36.61 3.65 55.46
N GLY A 655 -35.61 4.39 55.95
CA GLY A 655 -35.78 5.50 56.89
C GLY A 655 -35.77 5.07 58.36
N ARG A 656 -35.65 3.77 58.67
CA ARG A 656 -35.40 3.27 60.04
C ARG A 656 -33.89 3.03 60.21
N PRO A 657 -33.16 3.85 60.98
CA PRO A 657 -31.69 3.79 61.03
C PRO A 657 -31.13 2.40 61.40
N LEU A 658 -31.73 1.72 62.39
CA LEU A 658 -31.26 0.40 62.83
C LEU A 658 -31.45 -0.68 61.74
N LEU A 659 -32.59 -0.67 61.05
CA LEU A 659 -32.86 -1.59 59.94
C LEU A 659 -31.97 -1.29 58.74
N ASP A 660 -31.73 0.00 58.47
CA ASP A 660 -30.86 0.44 57.38
C ASP A 660 -29.39 0.04 57.64
N ALA A 661 -28.94 0.06 58.90
CA ALA A 661 -27.64 -0.47 59.31
C ALA A 661 -27.51 -1.97 59.00
N ALA A 662 -28.55 -2.77 59.27
CA ALA A 662 -28.55 -4.19 58.93
C ALA A 662 -28.65 -4.48 57.42
N ARG A 663 -29.34 -3.62 56.65
CA ARG A 663 -29.37 -3.72 55.18
C ARG A 663 -27.99 -3.46 54.58
N LEU A 664 -27.23 -2.53 55.17
CA LEU A 664 -25.85 -2.25 54.79
C LEU A 664 -24.89 -3.43 55.02
N THR A 665 -25.26 -4.43 55.82
CA THR A 665 -24.49 -5.68 55.99
C THR A 665 -24.99 -6.83 55.11
N GLY A 666 -26.02 -6.58 54.31
CA GLY A 666 -26.64 -7.54 53.39
C GLY A 666 -27.76 -8.37 54.02
N SER A 667 -28.27 -7.97 55.19
CA SER A 667 -29.44 -8.60 55.80
C SER A 667 -30.74 -8.26 55.06
N ARG A 668 -31.67 -9.22 54.98
CA ARG A 668 -33.00 -9.09 54.32
C ARG A 668 -34.14 -9.09 55.33
N LEU A 669 -33.94 -8.43 56.46
CA LEU A 669 -34.95 -8.33 57.50
C LEU A 669 -36.17 -7.57 57.00
N GLN A 670 -37.34 -8.04 57.44
CA GLN A 670 -38.62 -7.44 57.11
C GLN A 670 -38.79 -6.11 57.86
N ARG A 671 -39.70 -5.27 57.38
CA ARG A 671 -39.86 -3.90 57.91
C ARG A 671 -40.37 -3.87 59.35
N ASP A 672 -41.05 -4.94 59.76
CA ASP A 672 -41.64 -5.24 61.07
C ASP A 672 -40.71 -6.05 61.98
N SER A 673 -39.48 -6.38 61.55
CA SER A 673 -38.50 -7.04 62.40
C SER A 673 -38.19 -6.23 63.66
N SER A 674 -38.04 -6.95 64.77
CA SER A 674 -37.78 -6.36 66.08
C SER A 674 -36.33 -5.86 66.20
N ASP A 675 -36.10 -4.84 67.04
CA ASP A 675 -34.76 -4.28 67.24
C ASP A 675 -33.77 -5.32 67.79
N HIS A 676 -34.26 -6.31 68.55
CA HIS A 676 -33.47 -7.45 69.03
C HIS A 676 -33.03 -8.38 67.89
N GLU A 677 -33.91 -8.67 66.92
CA GLU A 677 -33.53 -9.43 65.73
C GLU A 677 -32.52 -8.67 64.87
N ILE A 678 -32.71 -7.35 64.70
CA ILE A 678 -31.83 -6.52 63.90
C ILE A 678 -30.42 -6.45 64.51
N THR A 679 -30.32 -6.21 65.82
CA THR A 679 -29.03 -6.19 66.54
C THR A 679 -28.35 -7.56 66.56
N PHE A 680 -29.12 -8.67 66.64
CA PHE A 680 -28.58 -10.02 66.51
C PHE A 680 -27.94 -10.27 65.14
N HIS A 681 -28.61 -9.89 64.05
CA HIS A 681 -28.05 -10.04 62.70
C HIS A 681 -26.83 -9.15 62.45
N LEU A 682 -26.79 -7.96 63.04
CA LEU A 682 -25.60 -7.10 63.01
C LEU A 682 -24.43 -7.74 63.77
N ALA A 683 -24.67 -8.30 64.95
CA ALA A 683 -23.64 -9.04 65.68
C ALA A 683 -23.11 -10.25 64.89
N GLN A 684 -24.01 -11.04 64.27
CA GLN A 684 -23.62 -12.15 63.41
C GLN A 684 -22.81 -11.71 62.19
N ALA A 685 -23.16 -10.59 61.57
CA ALA A 685 -22.50 -10.09 60.37
C ALA A 685 -20.99 -9.81 60.57
N VAL A 686 -20.57 -9.56 61.80
CA VAL A 686 -19.16 -9.36 62.18
C VAL A 686 -18.60 -10.50 63.03
N GLN A 687 -19.35 -11.60 63.18
CA GLN A 687 -19.00 -12.74 64.04
C GLN A 687 -18.69 -12.35 65.49
N ALA A 688 -19.44 -11.39 66.04
CA ALA A 688 -19.28 -11.01 67.44
C ALA A 688 -19.75 -12.12 68.40
N GLU A 689 -19.04 -12.28 69.52
CA GLU A 689 -19.39 -13.25 70.56
C GLU A 689 -20.50 -12.68 71.47
N GLY A 690 -21.67 -13.32 71.47
CA GLY A 690 -22.79 -13.00 72.36
C GLY A 690 -23.75 -11.92 71.83
N ALA A 691 -24.82 -11.66 72.61
CA ALA A 691 -25.78 -10.61 72.30
C ALA A 691 -25.21 -9.24 72.68
N LEU A 692 -24.73 -8.48 71.69
CA LEU A 692 -24.21 -7.13 71.88
C LEU A 692 -25.31 -6.07 71.80
N GLY A 693 -25.29 -5.11 72.72
CA GLY A 693 -26.10 -3.90 72.61
C GLY A 693 -25.60 -2.96 71.50
N MET A 694 -26.43 -1.97 71.12
CA MET A 694 -26.14 -1.06 70.00
C MET A 694 -24.84 -0.27 70.18
N GLU A 695 -24.48 0.12 71.41
CA GLU A 695 -23.25 0.87 71.69
C GLU A 695 -21.99 0.04 71.42
N ALA A 696 -22.00 -1.23 71.85
CA ALA A 696 -20.90 -2.15 71.61
C ALA A 696 -20.77 -2.48 70.11
N LEU A 697 -21.89 -2.67 69.41
CA LEU A 697 -21.90 -2.87 67.96
C LEU A 697 -21.32 -1.67 67.21
N ARG A 698 -21.70 -0.44 67.60
CA ARG A 698 -21.14 0.79 67.02
C ARG A 698 -19.62 0.81 67.14
N GLY A 699 -19.08 0.45 68.32
CA GLY A 699 -17.63 0.36 68.54
C GLY A 699 -16.95 -0.65 67.62
N VAL A 700 -17.54 -1.83 67.42
CA VAL A 700 -17.00 -2.89 66.54
C VAL A 700 -16.97 -2.43 65.07
N TYR A 701 -18.07 -1.87 64.56
CA TYR A 701 -18.13 -1.39 63.18
C TYR A 701 -17.19 -0.19 62.95
N PHE A 702 -17.08 0.72 63.91
CA PHE A 702 -16.15 1.84 63.83
C PHE A 702 -14.68 1.38 63.75
N GLN A 703 -14.27 0.43 64.60
CA GLN A 703 -12.89 -0.11 64.59
C GLN A 703 -12.55 -0.87 63.29
N ARG A 704 -13.56 -1.45 62.64
CA ARG A 704 -13.41 -2.08 61.31
C ARG A 704 -13.35 -1.07 60.16
N GLY A 705 -13.67 0.20 60.42
CA GLY A 705 -13.77 1.27 59.42
C GLY A 705 -15.08 1.26 58.63
N ASP A 706 -16.11 0.57 59.13
CA ASP A 706 -17.48 0.54 58.62
C ASP A 706 -18.29 1.71 59.21
N GLU A 707 -17.82 2.94 58.96
CA GLU A 707 -18.36 4.18 59.55
C GLU A 707 -19.82 4.45 59.16
N ASP A 708 -20.23 4.03 57.97
CA ASP A 708 -21.61 4.17 57.50
C ASP A 708 -22.60 3.33 58.31
N VAL A 709 -22.22 2.12 58.71
CA VAL A 709 -23.01 1.30 59.65
C VAL A 709 -22.97 1.88 61.06
N ALA A 710 -21.80 2.35 61.51
CA ALA A 710 -21.65 2.94 62.85
C ALA A 710 -22.47 4.22 63.02
N ALA A 711 -22.57 5.07 62.00
CA ALA A 711 -23.38 6.28 62.00
C ALA A 711 -24.88 5.96 62.14
N LEU A 712 -25.39 4.99 61.38
CA LEU A 712 -26.80 4.57 61.48
C LEU A 712 -27.14 3.94 62.84
N LEU A 713 -26.17 3.27 63.48
CA LEU A 713 -26.34 2.78 64.85
C LEU A 713 -26.41 3.92 65.87
N LEU A 714 -25.62 4.99 65.68
CA LEU A 714 -25.73 6.18 66.52
C LEU A 714 -27.09 6.85 66.35
N ASP A 715 -27.54 7.06 65.12
CA ASP A 715 -28.86 7.64 64.83
C ASP A 715 -29.99 6.81 65.46
N ALA A 716 -29.90 5.48 65.42
CA ALA A 716 -30.87 4.58 66.05
C ALA A 716 -30.92 4.74 67.58
N GLN A 717 -29.76 4.86 68.23
CA GLN A 717 -29.69 5.09 69.67
C GLN A 717 -30.35 6.40 70.08
N GLU A 718 -30.07 7.49 69.34
CA GLU A 718 -30.67 8.80 69.61
C GLU A 718 -32.20 8.82 69.44
N HIS A 719 -32.74 8.04 68.49
CA HIS A 719 -34.20 7.92 68.31
C HIS A 719 -34.84 7.13 69.46
N GLN A 720 -34.20 6.06 69.93
CA GLN A 720 -34.71 5.25 71.05
C GLN A 720 -34.68 6.01 72.40
N GLU A 721 -33.70 6.88 72.61
CA GLU A 721 -33.63 7.77 73.77
C GLU A 721 -34.69 8.88 73.74
N ARG A 722 -35.10 9.34 72.55
CA ARG A 722 -36.19 10.32 72.39
C ARG A 722 -37.57 9.69 72.61
N ASP A 723 -37.81 8.49 72.10
CA ASP A 723 -39.09 7.76 72.26
C ASP A 723 -39.32 7.29 73.71
N THR A 724 -38.27 7.06 74.50
CA THR A 724 -38.37 6.69 75.93
C THR A 724 -38.60 7.86 76.88
N CYS A 725 -38.48 9.11 76.39
CA CYS A 725 -38.73 10.34 77.17
C CYS A 725 -40.14 10.93 76.99
N GLU A 726 -41.02 10.36 76.17
CA GLU A 726 -42.45 10.74 76.14
C GLU A 726 -43.23 10.04 77.28
N PRO A 727 -43.92 10.77 78.17
CA PRO A 727 -44.69 10.17 79.25
C PRO A 727 -45.96 9.48 78.72
N THR A 728 -46.15 8.23 79.11
CA THR A 728 -47.35 7.44 78.81
C THR A 728 -48.60 8.08 79.45
N ASP A 729 -49.62 8.28 78.62
CA ASP A 729 -50.92 8.92 78.91
C ASP A 729 -51.85 8.04 79.80
N GLY A 730 -51.33 7.55 80.93
CA GLY A 730 -52.03 6.73 81.92
C GLY A 730 -52.15 7.39 83.30
N SER A 731 -51.32 8.40 83.60
CA SER A 731 -51.27 9.03 84.94
C SER A 731 -52.05 10.36 85.03
N GLN A 732 -52.64 10.86 83.93
CA GLN A 732 -53.49 12.06 83.97
C GLN A 732 -54.95 11.78 84.35
N LYS A 733 -55.41 10.51 84.35
CA LYS A 733 -56.78 10.16 84.74
C LYS A 733 -57.00 10.01 86.26
N GLU A 734 -55.95 9.76 87.05
CA GLU A 734 -56.07 9.74 88.52
C GLU A 734 -55.89 11.12 89.17
N LEU A 735 -55.20 12.06 88.51
CA LEU A 735 -55.08 13.44 88.99
C LEU A 735 -56.29 14.33 88.64
N SER A 736 -57.15 13.92 87.70
CA SER A 736 -58.42 14.60 87.38
C SER A 736 -59.57 14.25 88.33
N LEU A 737 -59.50 13.12 89.05
CA LEU A 737 -60.56 12.69 89.98
C LEU A 737 -60.34 13.15 91.44
N ALA A 738 -59.12 13.57 91.80
CA ALA A 738 -58.82 14.12 93.13
C ALA A 738 -59.08 15.65 93.24
N VAL A 739 -59.13 16.38 92.13
CA VAL A 739 -59.32 17.86 92.12
C VAL A 739 -60.79 18.27 91.98
N THR A 740 -61.70 17.33 91.69
CA THR A 740 -63.15 17.61 91.61
C THR A 740 -63.89 17.32 92.92
N ALA A 741 -63.22 16.82 93.96
CA ALA A 741 -63.80 16.57 95.29
C ALA A 741 -63.44 17.63 96.36
N LEU A 742 -62.72 18.70 96.00
CA LEU A 742 -62.26 19.74 96.94
C LEU A 742 -62.75 21.17 96.61
N ASN A 743 -63.73 21.32 95.72
CA ASN A 743 -64.42 22.60 95.43
C ASN A 743 -65.95 22.45 95.48
N GLY A 744 -66.44 21.77 96.50
CA GLY A 744 -67.87 21.64 96.81
C GLY A 744 -68.14 21.76 98.31
N GLU A 745 -67.77 22.91 98.90
CA GLU A 745 -68.46 23.68 99.96
C GLU A 745 -67.63 24.90 100.36
#